data_AF-A0A5C7P5E4-F1
#
_entry.id   AF-A0A5C7P5E4-F1
#
_cell.length_a   1.000
_cell.length_b   1.000
_cell.length_c   1.000
_cell.angle_alpha   90.00
_cell.angle_beta   90.00
_cell.angle_gamma   90.00
#
_symmetry.space_group_name_H-M   'P 1'
#
loop_
_entity.id
_entity.type
_entity.pdbx_description
1 polymer ?
#
loop_
_entity_poly.entity_id
_entity_poly.type
_entity_poly.pdbx_seq_one_letter_code
_entity_poly.pdbx_strand_id
1 'polypeptide(L)'
;MATRLAPIALALSGALTLSACGGGGGGTTTPASTPASVDVTVTPSLGQFSTGCTVELRKATGEVLGSASVGANGRAVIPVSGYSGVMIAAVKGSPTCTYFDEASGTDKPFDASNQIHAVVDNLRQEFGINIFTHLAASRVLDTTGSSLSSGITADTIKQENAAVQVMFQVRDMFASPVLINSGSGKVLDNTESGRLATRLAALAEVASSLSMGVASLASHLADDLKDGRLDSIDSSHMQASLSTAIGKYANDAAKASLDDAAANTSLVADAATARDQARTALTAGTSLQQARQIFADLRTSILSIANDAGTGSLDQQNALLKSDFQHGVDVVQVIDDLSLMAWAAATLPSPSGPQVGSRHSTCMIPYPFTAKYFECTFTAGRTKSEYHATVRPATNGVTWEFTHVRSLETGASTPLTGLTGTLTRDASGRYTASGNFYPMTGDSARTETSLSFTYDGSQDAAQVWAGRGSLDALKSDGSSALRVIVSDAAGNQGTKSTRVVGSLIGPHHRFDGNLEIGTPTVALDGTTEPKNGRLVGTFTDISSPAAPFKFLEGTVNYSQDMSAFNPRLAVDTTNFIRQTLGFTGAAYKSAGVTGIGLILSATSADGPASQRGEFSLTGLNGLTLTGKATQTTSGWTWEIKNSNGITVSYSTAAGAGTVRNADGTTLGTISKQRVSFIDGTYESLI
;
A
#
# COMPACT_ATOMS: atom_id res chain seq x y z
N MET A 1 36.44 -29.11 2.86
CA MET A 1 35.57 -27.92 3.04
C MET A 1 35.23 -27.41 1.65
N ALA A 2 33.97 -27.12 1.35
CA ALA A 2 33.53 -26.65 0.03
C ALA A 2 32.38 -25.63 0.19
N THR A 3 32.18 -24.77 -0.82
CA THR A 3 31.29 -23.60 -0.75
C THR A 3 29.82 -23.99 -0.55
N ARG A 4 29.07 -23.19 0.22
CA ARG A 4 27.64 -23.44 0.47
C ARG A 4 26.80 -22.99 -0.74
N LEU A 5 26.18 -23.92 -1.47
CA LEU A 5 25.03 -23.65 -2.35
C LEU A 5 23.68 -23.64 -1.59
N ALA A 6 23.70 -24.03 -0.31
CA ALA A 6 22.56 -23.96 0.60
C ALA A 6 21.85 -22.58 0.73
N PRO A 7 22.47 -21.40 0.49
CA PRO A 7 21.76 -20.13 0.53
C PRO A 7 20.70 -19.99 -0.56
N ILE A 8 20.75 -20.75 -1.67
CA ILE A 8 19.82 -20.58 -2.80
C ILE A 8 18.38 -20.98 -2.40
N ALA A 9 18.23 -22.00 -1.55
CA ALA A 9 16.93 -22.37 -0.99
C ALA A 9 16.39 -21.32 0.00
N LEU A 10 17.26 -20.53 0.67
CA LEU A 10 16.85 -19.38 1.48
C LEU A 10 16.62 -18.11 0.64
N ALA A 11 17.30 -17.94 -0.49
CA ALA A 11 17.09 -16.79 -1.38
C ALA A 11 15.67 -16.79 -1.98
N LEU A 12 15.12 -17.98 -2.27
CA LEU A 12 13.72 -18.18 -2.65
C LEU A 12 12.73 -17.91 -1.50
N SER A 13 13.15 -18.03 -0.24
CA SER A 13 12.31 -17.77 0.94
C SER A 13 12.42 -16.34 1.49
N GLY A 14 13.56 -15.67 1.28
CA GLY A 14 13.86 -14.34 1.80
C GLY A 14 13.34 -13.18 0.96
N ALA A 15 12.82 -13.43 -0.24
CA ALA A 15 12.29 -12.41 -1.14
C ALA A 15 10.86 -11.93 -0.81
N LEU A 16 10.23 -12.45 0.26
CA LEU A 16 8.78 -12.34 0.54
C LEU A 16 8.41 -11.44 1.74
N THR A 17 9.22 -10.41 2.02
CA THR A 17 9.04 -9.52 3.19
C THR A 17 9.01 -8.02 2.90
N LEU A 18 9.09 -7.57 1.64
CA LEU A 18 8.91 -6.15 1.27
C LEU A 18 8.08 -5.96 0.00
N SER A 19 7.46 -4.77 -0.11
CA SER A 19 6.47 -4.30 -1.10
C SER A 19 5.06 -4.91 -0.96
N ALA A 20 3.93 -4.18 -1.01
CA ALA A 20 3.62 -2.73 -1.10
C ALA A 20 4.24 -1.94 -2.29
N CYS A 21 3.57 -1.36 -3.30
CA CYS A 21 2.18 -0.99 -3.62
C CYS A 21 2.08 -0.70 -5.16
N GLY A 22 0.99 -0.65 -5.98
CA GLY A 22 -0.48 -0.63 -5.87
C GLY A 22 -1.30 0.24 -6.84
N GLY A 23 -0.76 0.64 -8.00
CA GLY A 23 -1.06 1.98 -8.57
C GLY A 23 -2.24 2.20 -9.53
N GLY A 24 -2.07 3.22 -10.38
CA GLY A 24 -2.95 3.63 -11.50
C GLY A 24 -4.01 4.71 -11.21
N GLY A 25 -4.35 5.63 -12.10
CA GLY A 25 -3.89 5.88 -13.48
C GLY A 25 -4.99 6.55 -14.35
N GLY A 26 -4.60 7.45 -15.28
CA GLY A 26 -5.52 8.21 -16.15
C GLY A 26 -5.84 9.64 -15.62
N GLY A 27 -6.36 10.59 -16.41
CA GLY A 27 -6.68 10.60 -17.84
C GLY A 27 -6.99 12.02 -18.35
N THR A 28 -6.46 12.39 -19.52
CA THR A 28 -6.38 13.74 -20.13
C THR A 28 -7.66 14.58 -20.20
N THR A 29 -7.53 15.92 -20.08
CA THR A 29 -8.57 16.93 -20.37
C THR A 29 -8.29 17.77 -21.62
N THR A 30 -9.35 18.30 -22.24
CA THR A 30 -9.33 19.07 -23.51
C THR A 30 -9.58 20.57 -23.23
N PRO A 31 -9.09 21.54 -24.04
CA PRO A 31 -9.12 22.97 -23.68
C PRO A 31 -10.53 23.60 -23.64
N ALA A 32 -10.68 24.62 -22.78
CA ALA A 32 -11.92 25.36 -22.57
C ALA A 32 -12.21 26.40 -23.68
N SER A 33 -13.49 26.70 -23.88
CA SER A 33 -13.99 27.79 -24.73
C SER A 33 -14.63 28.90 -23.90
N THR A 34 -14.79 30.06 -24.55
CA THR A 34 -15.32 31.35 -24.07
C THR A 34 -16.51 31.25 -23.08
N PRO A 35 -16.54 32.02 -21.97
CA PRO A 35 -17.55 31.85 -20.92
C PRO A 35 -18.98 32.15 -21.40
N ALA A 36 -19.89 31.20 -21.13
CA ALA A 36 -21.33 31.32 -21.28
C ALA A 36 -22.00 31.74 -19.94
N SER A 37 -23.35 31.76 -19.91
CA SER A 37 -24.10 31.79 -18.64
C SER A 37 -23.70 30.60 -17.77
N VAL A 38 -23.62 30.79 -16.46
CA VAL A 38 -23.20 29.77 -15.50
C VAL A 38 -24.32 29.51 -14.50
N ASP A 39 -24.75 28.26 -14.40
CA ASP A 39 -25.75 27.86 -13.41
C ASP A 39 -25.09 27.68 -12.05
N VAL A 40 -25.46 28.54 -11.10
CA VAL A 40 -24.96 28.51 -9.72
C VAL A 40 -25.86 27.60 -8.89
N THR A 41 -25.33 26.45 -8.48
CA THR A 41 -26.00 25.50 -7.58
C THR A 41 -25.69 25.85 -6.13
N VAL A 42 -26.72 26.06 -5.33
CA VAL A 42 -26.61 26.39 -3.91
C VAL A 42 -27.26 25.29 -3.08
N THR A 43 -26.52 24.77 -2.11
CA THR A 43 -26.96 23.71 -1.18
C THR A 43 -27.18 24.32 0.22
N PRO A 44 -28.33 24.94 0.50
CA PRO A 44 -28.65 25.42 1.84
C PRO A 44 -28.79 24.24 2.82
N SER A 45 -28.21 24.36 4.02
CA SER A 45 -28.29 23.32 5.05
C SER A 45 -28.32 23.87 6.48
N LEU A 46 -29.38 23.48 7.19
CA LEU A 46 -29.48 23.32 8.64
C LEU A 46 -30.00 21.90 8.92
N GLY A 47 -29.58 20.93 8.10
CA GLY A 47 -30.45 19.87 7.56
C GLY A 47 -31.18 20.32 6.29
N GLN A 48 -31.91 19.43 5.63
CA GLN A 48 -32.54 19.74 4.34
C GLN A 48 -33.63 20.83 4.46
N PHE A 49 -33.50 21.90 3.67
CA PHE A 49 -34.57 22.89 3.48
C PHE A 49 -35.66 22.41 2.49
N SER A 50 -36.90 22.82 2.75
CA SER A 50 -38.07 22.48 1.91
C SER A 50 -38.32 23.48 0.77
N THR A 51 -39.23 23.13 -0.14
CA THR A 51 -39.49 23.89 -1.37
C THR A 51 -40.18 25.25 -1.15
N GLY A 52 -40.65 25.55 0.06
CA GLY A 52 -41.18 26.87 0.43
C GLY A 52 -40.10 27.93 0.68
N CYS A 53 -38.83 27.54 0.67
CA CYS A 53 -37.67 28.39 0.91
C CYS A 53 -37.11 28.99 -0.39
N THR A 54 -36.55 30.20 -0.33
CA THR A 54 -35.96 30.88 -1.51
C THR A 54 -34.50 31.23 -1.26
N VAL A 55 -33.64 30.96 -2.24
CA VAL A 55 -32.25 31.41 -2.27
C VAL A 55 -32.12 32.62 -3.20
N GLU A 56 -31.35 33.61 -2.77
CA GLU A 56 -31.10 34.85 -3.50
C GLU A 56 -29.59 35.14 -3.55
N LEU A 57 -29.09 35.56 -4.71
CA LEU A 57 -27.71 35.96 -4.94
C LEU A 57 -27.64 37.48 -5.18
N ARG A 58 -26.65 38.15 -4.59
CA ARG A 58 -26.38 39.58 -4.71
C ARG A 58 -24.91 39.85 -4.96
N LYS A 59 -24.62 40.97 -5.63
CA LYS A 59 -23.28 41.59 -5.68
C LYS A 59 -22.91 42.14 -4.30
N ALA A 60 -21.63 42.39 -4.05
CA ALA A 60 -21.14 43.12 -2.87
C ALA A 60 -21.91 44.44 -2.55
N THR A 61 -22.42 45.13 -3.56
CA THR A 61 -23.24 46.36 -3.45
C THR A 61 -24.70 46.13 -3.05
N GLY A 62 -25.11 44.87 -2.86
CA GLY A 62 -26.48 44.47 -2.58
C GLY A 62 -27.44 44.44 -3.78
N GLU A 63 -26.97 44.71 -4.98
CA GLU A 63 -27.74 44.51 -6.22
C GLU A 63 -28.00 43.01 -6.46
N VAL A 64 -29.24 42.60 -6.75
CA VAL A 64 -29.61 41.20 -6.98
C VAL A 64 -29.08 40.70 -8.31
N LEU A 65 -28.42 39.54 -8.29
CA LEU A 65 -27.95 38.79 -9.46
C LEU A 65 -29.01 37.79 -9.95
N GLY A 66 -29.77 37.19 -9.02
CA GLY A 66 -30.84 36.24 -9.32
C GLY A 66 -31.38 35.58 -8.05
N SER A 67 -32.47 34.82 -8.19
CA SER A 67 -33.06 34.02 -7.11
C SER A 67 -33.78 32.78 -7.65
N ALA A 68 -33.91 31.76 -6.81
CA ALA A 68 -34.68 30.55 -7.09
C ALA A 68 -35.21 29.91 -5.81
N SER A 69 -36.35 29.22 -5.91
CA SER A 69 -36.84 28.36 -4.82
C SER A 69 -35.93 27.13 -4.65
N VAL A 70 -35.88 26.60 -3.44
CA VAL A 70 -35.21 25.32 -3.15
C VAL A 70 -35.98 24.17 -3.82
N GLY A 71 -35.28 23.25 -4.47
CA GLY A 71 -35.85 22.07 -5.11
C GLY A 71 -36.12 20.93 -4.12
N ALA A 72 -36.82 19.88 -4.57
CA ALA A 72 -37.10 18.69 -3.75
C ALA A 72 -35.84 17.90 -3.32
N ASN A 73 -34.71 18.15 -3.99
CA ASN A 73 -33.37 17.66 -3.63
C ASN A 73 -32.63 18.57 -2.62
N GLY A 74 -33.28 19.59 -2.07
CA GLY A 74 -32.69 20.54 -1.11
C GLY A 74 -31.70 21.53 -1.72
N ARG A 75 -31.65 21.67 -3.05
CA ARG A 75 -30.74 22.59 -3.77
C ARG A 75 -31.52 23.64 -4.56
N ALA A 76 -31.01 24.86 -4.63
CA ALA A 76 -31.48 25.89 -5.56
C ALA A 76 -30.48 26.03 -6.71
N VAL A 77 -30.96 26.32 -7.93
CA VAL A 77 -30.11 26.56 -9.11
C VAL A 77 -30.48 27.91 -9.69
N ILE A 78 -29.49 28.81 -9.81
CA ILE A 78 -29.67 30.21 -10.18
C ILE A 78 -28.75 30.54 -11.37
N PRO A 79 -29.27 30.83 -12.57
CA PRO A 79 -28.44 31.19 -13.71
C PRO A 79 -27.84 32.59 -13.52
N VAL A 80 -26.50 32.68 -13.56
CA VAL A 80 -25.76 33.94 -13.46
C VAL A 80 -24.99 34.21 -14.75
N SER A 81 -25.20 35.40 -15.32
CA SER A 81 -24.59 35.82 -16.58
C SER A 81 -23.74 37.08 -16.39
N GLY A 82 -22.54 37.09 -16.98
CA GLY A 82 -21.69 38.28 -17.06
C GLY A 82 -21.13 38.82 -15.72
N TYR A 83 -21.13 38.02 -14.66
CA TYR A 83 -20.64 38.43 -13.33
C TYR A 83 -19.40 37.65 -12.88
N SER A 84 -18.48 38.35 -12.23
CA SER A 84 -17.34 37.80 -11.48
C SER A 84 -16.98 38.75 -10.33
N GLY A 85 -16.55 38.21 -9.20
CA GLY A 85 -16.31 38.98 -7.97
C GLY A 85 -17.13 38.50 -6.76
N VAL A 86 -17.06 39.27 -5.67
CA VAL A 86 -17.65 38.95 -4.38
C VAL A 86 -19.18 38.86 -4.44
N MET A 87 -19.71 37.70 -4.06
CA MET A 87 -21.14 37.41 -4.08
C MET A 87 -21.65 37.15 -2.65
N ILE A 88 -22.73 37.82 -2.31
CA ILE A 88 -23.53 37.57 -1.11
C ILE A 88 -24.65 36.62 -1.51
N ALA A 89 -24.80 35.51 -0.80
CA ALA A 89 -25.90 34.58 -0.99
C ALA A 89 -26.73 34.49 0.30
N ALA A 90 -28.05 34.45 0.18
CA ALA A 90 -28.97 34.40 1.32
C ALA A 90 -30.08 33.37 1.09
N VAL A 91 -30.36 32.57 2.13
CA VAL A 91 -31.58 31.75 2.20
C VAL A 91 -32.61 32.56 2.98
N LYS A 92 -33.76 32.82 2.37
CA LYS A 92 -34.87 33.57 2.96
C LYS A 92 -35.98 32.63 3.39
N GLY A 93 -36.36 32.76 4.66
CA GLY A 93 -37.51 32.08 5.20
C GLY A 93 -38.84 32.62 4.70
N SER A 94 -39.90 31.88 4.98
CA SER A 94 -41.27 32.17 4.56
C SER A 94 -42.26 31.39 5.44
N PRO A 95 -43.56 31.74 5.44
CA PRO A 95 -44.58 30.98 6.18
C PRO A 95 -44.73 29.50 5.76
N THR A 96 -44.14 29.10 4.63
CA THR A 96 -44.14 27.72 4.13
C THR A 96 -42.74 27.10 4.06
N CYS A 97 -41.70 27.83 4.47
CA CYS A 97 -40.33 27.34 4.49
C CYS A 97 -40.06 26.57 5.80
N THR A 98 -39.43 25.41 5.67
CA THR A 98 -38.99 24.57 6.78
C THR A 98 -37.58 24.04 6.54
N TYR A 99 -36.91 23.65 7.61
CA TYR A 99 -35.70 22.83 7.58
C TYR A 99 -35.90 21.57 8.43
N PHE A 100 -35.29 20.46 8.02
CA PHE A 100 -35.24 19.26 8.84
C PHE A 100 -34.26 19.45 10.01
N ASP A 101 -34.75 19.56 11.25
CA ASP A 101 -33.87 19.68 12.41
C ASP A 101 -33.24 18.32 12.75
N GLU A 102 -31.93 18.24 12.55
CA GLU A 102 -31.11 17.03 12.64
C GLU A 102 -31.06 16.48 14.07
N ALA A 103 -31.29 17.31 15.10
CA ALA A 103 -31.34 16.89 16.49
C ALA A 103 -32.67 16.18 16.84
N SER A 104 -33.82 16.81 16.62
CA SER A 104 -35.12 16.20 16.93
C SER A 104 -35.64 15.24 15.85
N GLY A 105 -35.03 15.22 14.67
CA GLY A 105 -35.44 14.37 13.54
C GLY A 105 -36.77 14.80 12.92
N THR A 106 -37.10 16.10 12.96
CA THR A 106 -38.40 16.63 12.50
C THR A 106 -38.27 17.99 11.83
N ASP A 107 -39.14 18.28 10.87
CA ASP A 107 -39.16 19.60 10.22
C ASP A 107 -39.55 20.73 11.19
N LYS A 108 -38.81 21.83 11.15
CA LYS A 108 -39.06 23.08 11.91
C LYS A 108 -39.35 24.24 10.95
N PRO A 109 -40.19 25.21 11.35
CA PRO A 109 -40.41 26.42 10.55
C PRO A 109 -39.12 27.27 10.44
N PHE A 110 -38.95 27.88 9.28
CA PHE A 110 -37.95 28.92 9.02
C PHE A 110 -38.70 30.13 8.44
N ASP A 111 -39.28 30.93 9.34
CA ASP A 111 -40.22 31.99 8.97
C ASP A 111 -39.54 33.20 8.28
N ALA A 112 -40.35 34.14 7.81
CA ALA A 112 -39.88 35.31 7.04
C ALA A 112 -38.98 36.29 7.82
N SER A 113 -38.80 36.14 9.14
CA SER A 113 -37.81 36.90 9.91
C SER A 113 -36.41 36.24 9.91
N ASN A 114 -36.33 34.94 9.57
CA ASN A 114 -35.10 34.17 9.58
C ASN A 114 -34.39 34.24 8.21
N GLN A 115 -33.08 34.47 8.23
CA GLN A 115 -32.19 34.37 7.06
C GLN A 115 -30.85 33.77 7.46
N ILE A 116 -30.29 32.89 6.63
CA ILE A 116 -28.88 32.47 6.73
C ILE A 116 -28.12 32.94 5.49
N HIS A 117 -26.86 33.31 5.68
CA HIS A 117 -26.07 34.03 4.67
C HIS A 117 -24.77 33.29 4.35
N ALA A 118 -24.17 33.62 3.22
CA ALA A 118 -22.81 33.27 2.84
C ALA A 118 -22.20 34.44 2.05
N VAL A 119 -20.91 34.71 2.25
CA VAL A 119 -20.17 35.69 1.42
C VAL A 119 -18.95 34.99 0.84
N VAL A 120 -19.02 34.70 -0.46
CA VAL A 120 -17.91 34.10 -1.21
C VAL A 120 -17.05 35.19 -1.83
N ASP A 121 -15.73 35.01 -1.78
CA ASP A 121 -14.73 35.97 -2.24
C ASP A 121 -14.68 36.10 -3.78
N ASN A 122 -15.20 35.10 -4.49
CA ASN A 122 -15.48 35.12 -5.93
C ASN A 122 -16.67 34.20 -6.25
N LEU A 123 -17.24 34.32 -7.45
CA LEU A 123 -18.30 33.46 -7.96
C LEU A 123 -17.88 31.97 -7.93
N ARG A 124 -18.63 31.13 -7.20
CA ARG A 124 -18.51 29.66 -7.19
C ARG A 124 -19.69 29.05 -7.95
N GLN A 125 -19.46 27.99 -8.72
CA GLN A 125 -20.52 27.28 -9.46
C GLN A 125 -21.36 26.35 -8.57
N GLU A 126 -20.74 25.75 -7.55
CA GLU A 126 -21.44 25.01 -6.50
C GLU A 126 -20.90 25.42 -5.13
N PHE A 127 -21.79 25.68 -4.17
CA PHE A 127 -21.43 25.89 -2.77
C PHE A 127 -22.62 25.67 -1.80
N GLY A 128 -22.32 25.43 -0.52
CA GLY A 128 -23.31 25.37 0.55
C GLY A 128 -23.54 26.71 1.25
N ILE A 129 -24.74 26.91 1.81
CA ILE A 129 -25.03 27.97 2.79
C ILE A 129 -25.45 27.29 4.09
N ASN A 130 -24.79 27.61 5.20
CA ASN A 130 -24.99 26.96 6.49
C ASN A 130 -24.61 27.90 7.66
N ILE A 131 -24.58 27.38 8.89
CA ILE A 131 -24.23 28.17 10.08
C ILE A 131 -22.85 28.80 9.94
N PHE A 132 -21.81 28.04 9.57
CA PHE A 132 -20.44 28.55 9.45
C PHE A 132 -20.33 29.68 8.41
N THR A 133 -20.97 29.54 7.25
CA THR A 133 -20.98 30.61 6.24
C THR A 133 -21.73 31.85 6.73
N HIS A 134 -22.76 31.67 7.57
CA HIS A 134 -23.53 32.77 8.15
C HIS A 134 -22.72 33.51 9.24
N LEU A 135 -21.99 32.77 10.08
CA LEU A 135 -21.08 33.35 11.07
C LEU A 135 -20.02 34.23 10.41
N ALA A 136 -19.38 33.75 9.34
CA ALA A 136 -18.41 34.56 8.60
C ALA A 136 -19.07 35.74 7.87
N ALA A 137 -20.25 35.54 7.26
CA ALA A 137 -21.02 36.61 6.63
C ALA A 137 -21.39 37.73 7.62
N SER A 138 -21.73 37.39 8.87
CA SER A 138 -22.08 38.37 9.92
C SER A 138 -20.95 39.36 10.27
N ARG A 139 -19.71 39.06 9.88
CA ARG A 139 -18.51 39.90 10.08
C ARG A 139 -18.28 40.93 8.98
N VAL A 140 -18.88 40.71 7.81
CA VAL A 140 -18.55 41.43 6.56
C VAL A 140 -19.77 42.08 5.90
N LEU A 141 -20.99 41.68 6.27
CA LEU A 141 -22.23 42.33 5.85
C LEU A 141 -22.54 43.61 6.64
N ASP A 142 -23.45 44.42 6.12
CA ASP A 142 -24.10 45.51 6.84
C ASP A 142 -25.18 45.00 7.82
N THR A 143 -25.77 45.91 8.60
CA THR A 143 -26.85 45.61 9.56
C THR A 143 -28.18 45.19 8.92
N THR A 144 -28.28 45.18 7.59
CA THR A 144 -29.44 44.71 6.82
C THR A 144 -29.21 43.35 6.16
N GLY A 145 -28.01 42.77 6.32
CA GLY A 145 -27.59 41.51 5.69
C GLY A 145 -27.54 41.56 4.14
N SER A 146 -27.71 42.74 3.54
CA SER A 146 -28.02 42.87 2.11
C SER A 146 -26.86 43.39 1.27
N SER A 147 -25.93 44.17 1.83
CA SER A 147 -24.67 44.57 1.19
C SER A 147 -23.47 44.39 2.13
N LEU A 148 -22.24 44.59 1.64
CA LEU A 148 -21.06 44.58 2.51
C LEU A 148 -20.98 45.82 3.40
N SER A 149 -20.45 45.65 4.61
CA SER A 149 -20.04 46.77 5.45
C SER A 149 -18.96 47.63 4.77
N SER A 150 -18.92 48.92 5.10
CA SER A 150 -17.99 49.88 4.51
C SER A 150 -16.52 49.50 4.79
N GLY A 151 -15.67 49.56 3.77
CA GLY A 151 -14.24 49.26 3.86
C GLY A 151 -13.88 47.76 3.82
N ILE A 152 -14.85 46.85 3.75
CA ILE A 152 -14.59 45.42 3.60
C ILE A 152 -13.97 45.12 2.23
N THR A 153 -12.92 44.29 2.22
CA THR A 153 -12.21 43.85 1.00
C THR A 153 -12.38 42.35 0.76
N ALA A 154 -12.04 41.87 -0.44
CA ALA A 154 -12.02 40.44 -0.75
C ALA A 154 -11.06 39.65 0.17
N ASP A 155 -9.95 40.26 0.62
CA ASP A 155 -9.01 39.61 1.53
C ASP A 155 -9.50 39.64 2.99
N THR A 156 -10.27 40.66 3.38
CA THR A 156 -11.04 40.66 4.64
C THR A 156 -12.04 39.50 4.67
N ILE A 157 -12.76 39.29 3.56
CA ILE A 157 -13.72 38.18 3.42
C ILE A 157 -13.01 36.84 3.51
N LYS A 158 -11.89 36.64 2.80
CA LYS A 158 -11.07 35.42 2.94
C LYS A 158 -10.60 35.21 4.38
N GLN A 159 -10.17 36.26 5.09
CA GLN A 159 -9.69 36.12 6.46
C GLN A 159 -10.82 35.74 7.44
N GLU A 160 -11.99 36.39 7.40
CA GLU A 160 -13.10 36.02 8.29
C GLU A 160 -13.66 34.64 7.95
N ASN A 161 -13.75 34.29 6.66
CA ASN A 161 -14.13 32.93 6.22
C ASN A 161 -13.16 31.87 6.76
N ALA A 162 -11.85 32.10 6.63
CA ALA A 162 -10.83 31.19 7.15
C ALA A 162 -10.78 31.18 8.69
N ALA A 163 -11.11 32.30 9.36
CA ALA A 163 -11.17 32.36 10.81
C ALA A 163 -12.29 31.47 11.37
N VAL A 164 -13.51 31.49 10.78
CA VAL A 164 -14.59 30.58 11.21
C VAL A 164 -14.22 29.12 10.94
N GLN A 165 -13.59 28.82 9.80
CA GLN A 165 -13.06 27.49 9.51
C GLN A 165 -12.06 27.00 10.58
N VAL A 166 -11.16 27.87 11.05
CA VAL A 166 -10.25 27.59 12.17
C VAL A 166 -11.02 27.39 13.48
N MET A 167 -11.95 28.29 13.83
CA MET A 167 -12.71 28.25 15.09
C MET A 167 -13.43 26.92 15.30
N PHE A 168 -14.03 26.37 14.24
CA PHE A 168 -14.82 25.13 14.29
C PHE A 168 -14.14 23.90 13.65
N GLN A 169 -12.87 24.01 13.25
CA GLN A 169 -12.08 22.96 12.58
C GLN A 169 -12.78 22.37 11.33
N VAL A 170 -13.28 23.26 10.46
CA VAL A 170 -13.95 22.96 9.18
C VAL A 170 -12.97 23.16 8.01
N ARG A 171 -12.91 22.24 7.04
CA ARG A 171 -11.92 22.27 5.94
C ARG A 171 -12.30 23.21 4.80
N ASP A 172 -13.49 23.04 4.22
CA ASP A 172 -14.19 24.06 3.42
C ASP A 172 -15.62 24.15 3.95
N MET A 173 -16.00 25.31 4.49
CA MET A 173 -17.37 25.53 4.97
C MET A 173 -18.37 25.79 3.84
N PHE A 174 -17.88 26.03 2.62
CA PHE A 174 -18.67 26.22 1.42
C PHE A 174 -18.85 24.94 0.59
N ALA A 175 -18.26 23.81 0.98
CA ALA A 175 -18.55 22.54 0.31
C ALA A 175 -20.05 22.22 0.41
N SER A 176 -20.64 21.60 -0.61
CA SER A 176 -22.03 21.11 -0.51
C SER A 176 -22.09 20.00 0.54
N PRO A 177 -22.82 20.18 1.66
CA PRO A 177 -22.95 19.13 2.68
C PRO A 177 -23.81 17.96 2.18
N VAL A 178 -23.65 16.79 2.79
CA VAL A 178 -24.66 15.73 2.71
C VAL A 178 -25.93 16.23 3.41
N LEU A 179 -27.06 16.29 2.72
CA LEU A 179 -28.32 16.74 3.30
C LEU A 179 -29.01 15.60 4.06
N ILE A 180 -29.47 15.90 5.28
CA ILE A 180 -30.24 15.00 6.13
C ILE A 180 -31.71 15.39 6.08
N ASN A 181 -32.60 14.40 5.93
CA ASN A 181 -34.05 14.56 5.98
C ASN A 181 -34.69 13.35 6.71
N SER A 182 -36.02 13.34 6.82
CA SER A 182 -36.79 12.29 7.53
C SER A 182 -36.71 10.89 6.92
N GLY A 183 -36.21 10.75 5.69
CA GLY A 183 -35.88 9.48 5.03
C GLY A 183 -34.38 9.13 5.04
N SER A 184 -33.51 10.01 5.55
CA SER A 184 -32.07 9.74 5.63
C SER A 184 -31.77 8.70 6.70
N GLY A 185 -31.20 7.57 6.27
CA GLY A 185 -30.57 6.61 7.18
C GLY A 185 -29.16 7.05 7.59
N LYS A 186 -28.28 6.07 7.82
CA LYS A 186 -26.85 6.27 8.04
C LYS A 186 -26.14 6.72 6.76
N VAL A 187 -26.20 8.02 6.45
CA VAL A 187 -25.68 8.61 5.20
C VAL A 187 -24.35 9.34 5.35
N LEU A 188 -23.94 9.73 6.56
CA LEU A 188 -22.70 10.50 6.75
C LEU A 188 -21.47 9.61 6.59
N ASP A 189 -20.53 10.09 5.79
CA ASP A 189 -19.28 9.41 5.47
C ASP A 189 -18.05 10.25 5.85
N ASN A 190 -16.86 9.76 5.48
CA ASN A 190 -15.60 10.39 5.83
C ASN A 190 -15.12 11.46 4.82
N THR A 191 -15.94 11.80 3.81
CA THR A 191 -15.64 12.83 2.79
C THR A 191 -15.75 14.24 3.38
N GLU A 192 -15.42 15.26 2.59
CA GLU A 192 -15.61 16.66 2.98
C GLU A 192 -17.09 17.00 3.21
N SER A 193 -17.97 16.59 2.29
CA SER A 193 -19.43 16.77 2.42
C SER A 193 -20.00 16.03 3.62
N GLY A 194 -19.52 14.80 3.90
CA GLY A 194 -19.91 14.02 5.06
C GLY A 194 -19.43 14.63 6.37
N ARG A 195 -18.14 14.99 6.47
CA ARG A 195 -17.56 15.65 7.66
C ARG A 195 -18.18 17.02 7.95
N LEU A 196 -18.48 17.82 6.92
CA LEU A 196 -19.18 19.10 7.07
C LEU A 196 -20.59 18.88 7.63
N ALA A 197 -21.36 17.97 7.04
CA ALA A 197 -22.69 17.62 7.53
C ALA A 197 -22.67 17.06 8.96
N THR A 198 -21.68 16.24 9.33
CA THR A 198 -21.47 15.80 10.72
C THR A 198 -21.27 16.97 11.68
N ARG A 199 -20.53 18.02 11.28
CA ARG A 199 -20.36 19.25 12.09
C ARG A 199 -21.62 20.11 12.13
N LEU A 200 -22.46 20.11 11.09
CA LEU A 200 -23.74 20.83 11.07
C LEU A 200 -24.79 20.16 11.96
N ALA A 201 -24.97 18.84 11.82
CA ALA A 201 -25.84 18.05 12.68
C ALA A 201 -25.43 18.17 14.16
N ALA A 202 -24.13 18.20 14.46
CA ALA A 202 -23.65 18.46 15.81
C ALA A 202 -24.07 19.85 16.35
N LEU A 203 -24.11 20.90 15.52
CA LEU A 203 -24.62 22.21 15.96
C LEU A 203 -26.14 22.18 16.21
N ALA A 204 -26.90 21.34 15.51
CA ALA A 204 -28.31 21.10 15.86
C ALA A 204 -28.42 20.43 17.24
N GLU A 205 -27.60 19.41 17.55
CA GLU A 205 -27.59 18.79 18.89
C GLU A 205 -27.20 19.81 19.99
N VAL A 206 -26.23 20.70 19.72
CA VAL A 206 -25.88 21.79 20.65
C VAL A 206 -27.08 22.70 20.89
N ALA A 207 -27.77 23.15 19.83
CA ALA A 207 -28.95 23.99 19.96
C ALA A 207 -30.04 23.31 20.81
N SER A 208 -30.28 22.02 20.55
CA SER A 208 -31.21 21.20 21.34
C SER A 208 -30.76 21.03 22.79
N SER A 209 -29.46 20.87 23.08
CA SER A 209 -28.95 20.79 24.46
C SER A 209 -29.10 22.11 25.23
N LEU A 210 -29.00 23.24 24.53
CA LEU A 210 -29.21 24.58 25.05
C LEU A 210 -30.71 24.99 25.02
N SER A 211 -31.61 24.07 24.67
CA SER A 211 -33.06 24.27 24.59
C SER A 211 -33.49 25.42 23.65
N MET A 212 -32.76 25.64 22.56
CA MET A 212 -33.01 26.70 21.58
C MET A 212 -33.08 26.16 20.14
N GLY A 213 -33.60 26.96 19.21
CA GLY A 213 -33.62 26.62 17.78
C GLY A 213 -32.26 26.83 17.11
N VAL A 214 -31.98 26.10 16.02
CA VAL A 214 -30.70 26.18 15.30
C VAL A 214 -30.40 27.59 14.77
N ALA A 215 -31.43 28.33 14.31
CA ALA A 215 -31.29 29.72 13.91
C ALA A 215 -31.00 30.68 15.08
N SER A 216 -31.51 30.38 16.29
CA SER A 216 -31.18 31.11 17.51
C SER A 216 -29.72 30.88 17.91
N LEU A 217 -29.24 29.62 17.87
CA LEU A 217 -27.83 29.31 18.10
C LEU A 217 -26.92 30.03 17.09
N ALA A 218 -27.28 30.03 15.80
CA ALA A 218 -26.53 30.75 14.78
C ALA A 218 -26.46 32.27 15.04
N SER A 219 -27.50 32.84 15.68
CA SER A 219 -27.52 34.25 16.10
C SER A 219 -26.62 34.51 17.31
N HIS A 220 -26.71 33.67 18.35
CA HIS A 220 -25.83 33.72 19.52
C HIS A 220 -24.35 33.63 19.11
N LEU A 221 -23.98 32.60 18.34
CA LEU A 221 -22.62 32.41 17.84
C LEU A 221 -22.13 33.57 16.94
N ALA A 222 -23.03 34.36 16.34
CA ALA A 222 -22.67 35.57 15.60
C ALA A 222 -22.38 36.76 16.55
N ASP A 223 -23.00 36.81 17.72
CA ASP A 223 -22.73 37.80 18.76
C ASP A 223 -21.45 37.48 19.56
N ASP A 224 -21.23 36.20 19.93
CA ASP A 224 -19.93 35.65 20.39
C ASP A 224 -18.77 36.12 19.49
N LEU A 225 -18.97 36.02 18.17
CA LEU A 225 -17.99 36.51 17.21
C LEU A 225 -17.79 38.01 17.36
N LYS A 226 -18.86 38.82 17.42
CA LYS A 226 -18.81 40.30 17.46
C LYS A 226 -18.03 40.83 18.67
N ASP A 227 -18.24 40.29 19.87
CA ASP A 227 -17.45 40.70 21.05
C ASP A 227 -16.01 40.15 21.03
N GLY A 228 -15.80 39.01 20.34
CA GLY A 228 -14.50 38.42 20.07
C GLY A 228 -14.25 37.07 20.74
N ARG A 229 -15.22 36.54 21.50
CA ARG A 229 -15.08 35.30 22.26
C ARG A 229 -16.23 34.32 21.99
N LEU A 230 -15.87 33.10 21.62
CA LEU A 230 -16.79 31.97 21.64
C LEU A 230 -17.01 31.52 23.09
N ASP A 231 -18.21 31.77 23.63
CA ASP A 231 -18.61 31.34 24.98
C ASP A 231 -20.04 30.77 25.08
N SER A 232 -20.86 30.89 24.03
CA SER A 232 -22.10 30.12 23.85
C SER A 232 -21.86 28.63 23.58
N ILE A 233 -20.62 28.21 23.25
CA ILE A 233 -20.23 26.81 23.02
C ILE A 233 -18.76 26.56 23.39
N ASP A 234 -18.48 25.41 24.02
CA ASP A 234 -17.13 24.92 24.31
C ASP A 234 -16.78 23.61 23.56
N SER A 235 -15.52 23.21 23.61
CA SER A 235 -15.03 21.98 22.98
C SER A 235 -15.73 20.72 23.47
N SER A 236 -16.08 20.62 24.76
CA SER A 236 -16.76 19.46 25.35
C SER A 236 -18.20 19.31 24.83
N HIS A 237 -18.95 20.41 24.76
CA HIS A 237 -20.29 20.44 24.16
C HIS A 237 -20.25 20.05 22.67
N MET A 238 -19.25 20.54 21.92
CA MET A 238 -19.08 20.15 20.52
C MET A 238 -18.68 18.69 20.36
N GLN A 239 -17.76 18.16 21.20
CA GLN A 239 -17.34 16.75 21.20
C GLN A 239 -18.52 15.80 21.49
N ALA A 240 -19.31 16.09 22.53
CA ALA A 240 -20.48 15.30 22.89
C ALA A 240 -21.53 15.31 21.78
N SER A 241 -21.79 16.48 21.20
CA SER A 241 -22.76 16.69 20.12
C SER A 241 -22.35 15.99 18.81
N LEU A 242 -21.05 16.04 18.47
CA LEU A 242 -20.50 15.26 17.36
C LEU A 242 -20.72 13.76 17.58
N SER A 243 -20.42 13.23 18.77
CA SER A 243 -20.65 11.81 19.10
C SER A 243 -22.13 11.40 18.91
N THR A 244 -23.07 12.24 19.35
CA THR A 244 -24.52 12.02 19.15
C THR A 244 -24.89 12.01 17.66
N ALA A 245 -24.45 13.01 16.88
CA ALA A 245 -24.74 13.11 15.45
C ALA A 245 -24.16 11.93 14.66
N ILE A 246 -22.95 11.48 14.99
CA ILE A 246 -22.31 10.28 14.40
C ILE A 246 -23.08 9.02 14.80
N GLY A 247 -23.52 8.92 16.05
CA GLY A 247 -24.37 7.82 16.53
C GLY A 247 -25.69 7.68 15.77
N LYS A 248 -26.31 8.81 15.38
CA LYS A 248 -27.55 8.83 14.57
C LYS A 248 -27.29 8.54 13.09
N TYR A 249 -26.32 9.23 12.47
CA TYR A 249 -26.29 9.39 11.01
C TYR A 249 -25.03 8.86 10.30
N ALA A 250 -23.96 8.43 11.00
CA ALA A 250 -22.76 7.91 10.33
C ALA A 250 -22.94 6.48 9.81
N ASN A 251 -22.44 6.23 8.59
CA ASN A 251 -22.32 4.87 8.07
C ASN A 251 -21.23 4.08 8.79
N ASP A 252 -21.40 2.75 8.85
CA ASP A 252 -20.58 1.89 9.70
C ASP A 252 -19.11 1.82 9.25
N ALA A 253 -18.80 2.12 7.99
CA ALA A 253 -17.44 2.18 7.47
C ALA A 253 -16.72 3.51 7.84
N ALA A 254 -17.46 4.61 7.98
CA ALA A 254 -16.93 5.90 8.38
C ALA A 254 -16.89 6.12 9.89
N LYS A 255 -17.79 5.46 10.65
CA LYS A 255 -18.05 5.75 12.06
C LYS A 255 -16.79 5.83 12.93
N ALA A 256 -15.87 4.87 12.85
CA ALA A 256 -14.65 4.88 13.67
C ALA A 256 -13.75 6.12 13.42
N SER A 257 -13.60 6.53 12.16
CA SER A 257 -12.80 7.71 11.78
C SER A 257 -13.52 9.03 12.11
N LEU A 258 -14.86 9.01 12.16
CA LEU A 258 -15.66 10.14 12.62
C LEU A 258 -15.69 10.24 14.16
N ASP A 259 -15.73 9.13 14.90
CA ASP A 259 -15.66 9.11 16.37
C ASP A 259 -14.29 9.60 16.88
N ASP A 260 -13.20 9.16 16.25
CA ASP A 260 -11.85 9.70 16.49
C ASP A 260 -11.80 11.21 16.21
N ALA A 261 -12.41 11.66 15.10
CA ALA A 261 -12.53 13.06 14.75
C ALA A 261 -13.38 13.87 15.76
N ALA A 262 -14.44 13.29 16.30
CA ALA A 262 -15.25 13.90 17.36
C ALA A 262 -14.41 14.13 18.62
N ALA A 263 -13.83 13.06 19.18
CA ALA A 263 -13.03 13.12 20.40
C ALA A 263 -11.81 14.05 20.31
N ASN A 264 -11.24 14.22 19.10
CA ASN A 264 -10.08 15.06 18.85
C ASN A 264 -10.39 16.52 18.46
N THR A 265 -11.67 16.90 18.37
CA THR A 265 -12.10 18.27 18.03
C THR A 265 -11.84 19.24 19.18
N SER A 266 -11.35 20.44 18.88
CA SER A 266 -11.24 21.55 19.84
C SER A 266 -11.59 22.87 19.17
N LEU A 267 -12.40 23.70 19.82
CA LEU A 267 -12.75 25.02 19.32
C LEU A 267 -11.64 26.04 19.62
N VAL A 268 -11.41 26.99 18.71
CA VAL A 268 -10.53 28.15 18.97
C VAL A 268 -11.41 29.29 19.45
N ALA A 269 -11.59 29.39 20.77
CA ALA A 269 -12.57 30.30 21.37
C ALA A 269 -12.21 31.79 21.27
N ASP A 270 -10.94 32.14 21.03
CA ASP A 270 -10.49 33.53 20.86
C ASP A 270 -10.44 33.92 19.38
N ALA A 271 -11.24 34.90 18.97
CA ALA A 271 -11.39 35.27 17.57
C ALA A 271 -10.13 35.96 16.98
N ALA A 272 -9.28 36.57 17.81
CA ALA A 272 -8.00 37.13 17.35
C ALA A 272 -7.00 36.00 17.02
N THR A 273 -6.88 35.01 17.90
CA THR A 273 -6.10 33.79 17.71
C THR A 273 -6.54 33.04 16.45
N ALA A 274 -7.85 32.90 16.25
CA ALA A 274 -8.39 32.27 15.04
C ALA A 274 -8.05 33.06 13.76
N ARG A 275 -8.12 34.40 13.78
CA ARG A 275 -7.71 35.27 12.66
C ARG A 275 -6.23 35.19 12.34
N ASP A 276 -5.37 35.02 13.33
CA ASP A 276 -3.92 34.92 13.15
C ASP A 276 -3.50 33.53 12.62
N GLN A 277 -4.12 32.46 13.12
CA GLN A 277 -4.01 31.12 12.55
C GLN A 277 -4.54 31.08 11.11
N ALA A 278 -5.70 31.68 10.84
CA ALA A 278 -6.27 31.82 9.51
C ALA A 278 -5.35 32.58 8.54
N ARG A 279 -4.74 33.69 8.97
CA ARG A 279 -3.75 34.43 8.15
C ARG A 279 -2.53 33.55 7.82
N THR A 280 -2.08 32.74 8.78
CA THR A 280 -0.97 31.79 8.60
C THR A 280 -1.34 30.67 7.61
N ALA A 281 -2.55 30.09 7.72
CA ALA A 281 -3.06 29.09 6.79
C ALA A 281 -3.26 29.64 5.36
N LEU A 282 -3.81 30.85 5.23
CA LEU A 282 -3.94 31.55 3.94
C LEU A 282 -2.58 31.85 3.30
N THR A 283 -1.55 32.15 4.11
CA THR A 283 -0.18 32.36 3.63
C THR A 283 0.46 31.06 3.15
N ALA A 284 0.16 29.92 3.78
CA ALA A 284 0.59 28.60 3.33
C ALA A 284 -0.14 28.12 2.05
N GLY A 285 -1.40 28.54 1.85
CA GLY A 285 -2.15 28.35 0.61
C GLY A 285 -2.12 26.91 0.06
N THR A 286 -1.68 26.75 -1.19
CA THR A 286 -1.62 25.45 -1.87
C THR A 286 -0.65 24.45 -1.23
N SER A 287 0.37 24.90 -0.49
CA SER A 287 1.28 24.00 0.24
C SER A 287 0.53 23.21 1.32
N LEU A 288 -0.50 23.79 1.94
CA LEU A 288 -1.33 23.12 2.94
C LEU A 288 -2.25 22.05 2.31
N GLN A 289 -2.76 22.30 1.10
CA GLN A 289 -3.51 21.31 0.32
C GLN A 289 -2.60 20.14 -0.11
N GLN A 290 -1.39 20.45 -0.58
CA GLN A 290 -0.40 19.43 -0.96
C GLN A 290 0.08 18.60 0.23
N ALA A 291 0.21 19.21 1.42
CA ALA A 291 0.52 18.51 2.66
C ALA A 291 -0.56 17.46 3.00
N ARG A 292 -1.84 17.77 2.81
CA ARG A 292 -2.94 16.81 2.96
C ARG A 292 -2.89 15.73 1.89
N GLN A 293 -2.59 16.10 0.65
CA GLN A 293 -2.51 15.15 -0.47
C GLN A 293 -1.46 14.06 -0.22
N ILE A 294 -0.35 14.36 0.45
CA ILE A 294 0.62 13.34 0.88
C ILE A 294 -0.07 12.26 1.74
N PHE A 295 -0.82 12.63 2.78
CA PHE A 295 -1.49 11.65 3.64
C PHE A 295 -2.67 10.95 2.96
N ALA A 296 -3.42 11.66 2.11
CA ALA A 296 -4.46 11.06 1.28
C ALA A 296 -3.86 10.00 0.34
N ASP A 297 -2.74 10.30 -0.33
CA ASP A 297 -2.07 9.38 -1.24
C ASP A 297 -1.37 8.23 -0.51
N LEU A 298 -0.75 8.46 0.66
CA LEU A 298 -0.22 7.37 1.50
C LEU A 298 -1.35 6.39 1.90
N ARG A 299 -2.54 6.91 2.23
CA ARG A 299 -3.71 6.11 2.63
C ARG A 299 -4.38 5.39 1.45
N THR A 300 -4.59 6.05 0.31
CA THR A 300 -5.23 5.42 -0.86
C THR A 300 -4.28 4.55 -1.67
N SER A 301 -3.00 4.93 -1.73
CA SER A 301 -1.94 4.13 -2.34
C SER A 301 -1.51 3.02 -1.38
N ILE A 302 -0.56 3.29 -0.47
CA ILE A 302 0.24 2.25 0.20
C ILE A 302 -0.64 1.22 0.90
N LEU A 303 -1.57 1.70 1.74
CA LEU A 303 -2.43 0.84 2.55
C LEU A 303 -3.38 -0.04 1.74
N SER A 304 -3.62 0.26 0.46
CA SER A 304 -4.47 -0.60 -0.39
C SER A 304 -3.80 -1.92 -0.79
N ILE A 305 -2.51 -2.10 -0.48
CA ILE A 305 -1.68 -3.24 -0.93
C ILE A 305 -0.89 -3.90 0.18
N ALA A 306 -0.39 -3.13 1.14
CA ALA A 306 0.15 -3.67 2.37
C ALA A 306 -0.26 -2.78 3.54
N ASN A 307 -0.78 -3.37 4.61
CA ASN A 307 -1.11 -2.69 5.85
C ASN A 307 -0.97 -3.63 7.05
N ASP A 308 -0.85 -3.06 8.25
CA ASP A 308 -0.64 -3.84 9.49
C ASP A 308 -1.81 -4.79 9.83
N ALA A 309 -2.98 -4.61 9.22
CA ALA A 309 -4.12 -5.53 9.31
C ALA A 309 -4.05 -6.70 8.31
N GLY A 310 -3.05 -6.76 7.43
CA GLY A 310 -2.86 -7.83 6.44
C GLY A 310 -3.93 -7.87 5.34
N THR A 311 -4.61 -6.75 5.07
CA THR A 311 -5.78 -6.71 4.17
C THR A 311 -5.46 -6.25 2.76
N GLY A 312 -4.25 -5.76 2.48
CA GLY A 312 -3.87 -5.28 1.16
C GLY A 312 -3.62 -6.41 0.15
N SER A 313 -3.65 -6.12 -1.15
CA SER A 313 -3.53 -7.18 -2.18
C SER A 313 -2.23 -7.97 -2.10
N LEU A 314 -1.08 -7.36 -1.76
CA LEU A 314 0.18 -8.10 -1.60
C LEU A 314 0.26 -8.82 -0.25
N ASP A 315 -0.45 -8.39 0.79
CA ASP A 315 -0.58 -9.17 2.02
C ASP A 315 -1.29 -10.50 1.72
N GLN A 316 -2.42 -10.43 1.00
CA GLN A 316 -3.23 -11.58 0.59
C GLN A 316 -2.45 -12.52 -0.35
N GLN A 317 -1.82 -11.97 -1.40
CA GLN A 317 -1.02 -12.76 -2.34
C GLN A 317 0.21 -13.36 -1.65
N ASN A 318 0.87 -12.66 -0.73
CA ASN A 318 1.99 -13.22 0.05
C ASN A 318 1.55 -14.37 0.97
N ALA A 319 0.35 -14.30 1.55
CA ALA A 319 -0.20 -15.41 2.35
C ALA A 319 -0.45 -16.67 1.47
N LEU A 320 -1.05 -16.50 0.29
CA LEU A 320 -1.27 -17.60 -0.66
C LEU A 320 0.06 -18.12 -1.24
N LEU A 321 0.99 -17.25 -1.59
CA LEU A 321 2.30 -17.61 -2.16
C LEU A 321 3.19 -18.31 -1.14
N LYS A 322 3.06 -17.98 0.15
CA LYS A 322 3.62 -18.76 1.26
C LYS A 322 3.00 -20.15 1.35
N SER A 323 1.70 -20.33 1.08
CA SER A 323 1.08 -21.66 0.99
C SER A 323 1.68 -22.46 -0.17
N ASP A 324 1.70 -21.89 -1.38
CA ASP A 324 2.28 -22.52 -2.59
C ASP A 324 3.75 -22.97 -2.39
N PHE A 325 4.51 -22.30 -1.52
CA PHE A 325 5.92 -22.62 -1.24
C PHE A 325 6.21 -23.26 0.14
N GLN A 326 5.26 -23.35 1.06
CA GLN A 326 5.41 -24.10 2.33
C GLN A 326 5.61 -25.59 2.06
N HIS A 327 4.90 -26.11 1.06
CA HIS A 327 5.05 -27.48 0.54
C HIS A 327 6.21 -27.59 -0.47
N GLY A 328 7.02 -26.53 -0.62
CA GLY A 328 7.78 -26.19 -1.82
C GLY A 328 8.93 -27.12 -2.22
N VAL A 329 9.27 -26.99 -3.50
CA VAL A 329 10.14 -27.88 -4.31
C VAL A 329 11.63 -27.80 -3.95
N ASP A 330 12.31 -28.95 -3.83
CA ASP A 330 13.77 -29.02 -3.75
C ASP A 330 14.46 -29.16 -5.12
N VAL A 331 14.43 -28.08 -5.91
CA VAL A 331 15.06 -28.02 -7.25
C VAL A 331 16.55 -28.31 -7.17
N VAL A 332 17.21 -27.78 -6.14
CA VAL A 332 18.66 -27.85 -5.98
C VAL A 332 19.09 -29.28 -5.68
N GLN A 333 18.39 -29.99 -4.78
CA GLN A 333 18.74 -31.39 -4.51
C GLN A 333 18.45 -32.28 -5.72
N VAL A 334 17.32 -32.13 -6.42
CA VAL A 334 17.05 -32.96 -7.61
C VAL A 334 18.08 -32.74 -8.72
N ILE A 335 18.59 -31.53 -8.90
CA ILE A 335 19.69 -31.26 -9.85
C ILE A 335 21.02 -31.87 -9.37
N ASP A 336 21.33 -31.85 -8.08
CA ASP A 336 22.50 -32.52 -7.48
C ASP A 336 22.42 -34.04 -7.66
N ASP A 337 21.25 -34.63 -7.37
CA ASP A 337 20.99 -36.08 -7.47
C ASP A 337 20.98 -36.57 -8.94
N LEU A 338 20.44 -35.79 -9.88
CA LEU A 338 20.54 -36.04 -11.32
C LEU A 338 21.99 -35.92 -11.83
N SER A 339 22.77 -34.99 -11.27
CA SER A 339 24.20 -34.82 -11.61
C SER A 339 25.04 -35.95 -11.05
N LEU A 340 24.71 -36.45 -9.86
CA LEU A 340 25.30 -37.65 -9.27
C LEU A 340 25.01 -38.89 -10.13
N MET A 341 23.78 -39.04 -10.65
CA MET A 341 23.47 -40.10 -11.61
C MET A 341 24.23 -39.94 -12.95
N ALA A 342 24.47 -38.71 -13.42
CA ALA A 342 25.30 -38.47 -14.61
C ALA A 342 26.76 -38.88 -14.39
N TRP A 343 27.31 -38.60 -13.20
CA TRP A 343 28.65 -39.05 -12.81
C TRP A 343 28.71 -40.58 -12.67
N ALA A 344 27.71 -41.22 -12.05
CA ALA A 344 27.59 -42.67 -11.98
C ALA A 344 27.53 -43.31 -13.39
N ALA A 345 26.71 -42.74 -14.29
CA ALA A 345 26.60 -43.16 -15.68
C ALA A 345 27.93 -43.05 -16.46
N ALA A 346 28.69 -41.97 -16.26
CA ALA A 346 30.01 -41.79 -16.84
C ALA A 346 31.07 -42.74 -16.27
N THR A 347 30.87 -43.22 -15.04
CA THR A 347 31.82 -44.09 -14.30
C THR A 347 31.59 -45.58 -14.58
N LEU A 348 30.35 -46.01 -14.87
CA LEU A 348 29.99 -47.42 -15.17
C LEU A 348 30.88 -48.12 -16.22
N PRO A 349 31.33 -47.49 -17.32
CA PRO A 349 32.16 -48.15 -18.33
C PRO A 349 33.60 -48.43 -17.90
N SER A 350 34.11 -47.72 -16.89
CA SER A 350 35.51 -47.80 -16.42
C SER A 350 35.61 -47.22 -14.99
N PRO A 351 35.17 -47.97 -13.95
CA PRO A 351 35.05 -47.44 -12.61
C PRO A 351 36.41 -47.14 -11.98
N SER A 352 36.63 -45.87 -11.61
CA SER A 352 37.80 -45.41 -10.84
C SER A 352 37.73 -45.76 -9.35
N GLY A 353 36.58 -46.25 -8.89
CA GLY A 353 36.33 -46.73 -7.53
C GLY A 353 34.94 -47.36 -7.40
N PRO A 354 34.61 -48.00 -6.27
CA PRO A 354 33.33 -48.69 -6.07
C PRO A 354 32.14 -47.75 -5.80
N GLN A 355 32.36 -46.44 -5.66
CA GLN A 355 31.35 -45.47 -5.27
C GLN A 355 31.59 -44.09 -5.88
N VAL A 356 30.52 -43.33 -6.08
CA VAL A 356 30.49 -41.88 -6.32
C VAL A 356 29.48 -41.24 -5.35
N GLY A 357 29.62 -39.97 -5.00
CA GLY A 357 28.76 -39.36 -3.98
C GLY A 357 28.76 -37.83 -3.99
N SER A 358 27.59 -37.25 -3.73
CA SER A 358 27.42 -35.82 -3.46
C SER A 358 27.52 -35.55 -1.95
N ARG A 359 27.02 -34.41 -1.48
CA ARG A 359 27.05 -34.04 -0.06
C ARG A 359 26.03 -34.80 0.80
N HIS A 360 24.92 -35.28 0.21
CA HIS A 360 23.82 -35.91 0.95
C HIS A 360 23.35 -37.24 0.32
N SER A 361 23.86 -37.59 -0.86
CA SER A 361 23.42 -38.74 -1.65
C SER A 361 24.64 -39.52 -2.17
N THR A 362 24.53 -40.83 -2.29
CA THR A 362 25.64 -41.71 -2.69
C THR A 362 25.17 -42.79 -3.67
N CYS A 363 26.01 -43.14 -4.64
CA CYS A 363 25.81 -44.28 -5.53
C CYS A 363 26.99 -45.24 -5.37
N MET A 364 26.74 -46.47 -4.96
CA MET A 364 27.76 -47.53 -4.84
C MET A 364 27.46 -48.72 -5.75
N ILE A 365 28.48 -49.34 -6.29
CA ILE A 365 28.34 -50.66 -6.91
C ILE A 365 28.11 -51.65 -5.76
N PRO A 366 27.07 -52.50 -5.77
CA PRO A 366 26.83 -53.43 -4.68
C PRO A 366 27.96 -54.45 -4.53
N TYR A 367 28.25 -54.83 -3.29
CA TYR A 367 29.26 -55.85 -2.96
C TYR A 367 28.92 -57.19 -3.64
N PRO A 368 29.88 -57.90 -4.28
CA PRO A 368 31.34 -57.74 -4.21
C PRO A 368 31.95 -56.86 -5.32
N PHE A 369 31.29 -55.76 -5.70
CA PHE A 369 31.77 -54.77 -6.67
C PHE A 369 31.94 -55.30 -8.11
N THR A 370 31.37 -56.46 -8.42
CA THR A 370 31.34 -57.08 -9.76
C THR A 370 30.09 -56.72 -10.57
N ALA A 371 29.12 -56.04 -9.96
CA ALA A 371 27.86 -55.67 -10.58
C ALA A 371 28.04 -54.59 -11.65
N LYS A 372 27.34 -54.72 -12.78
CA LYS A 372 27.25 -53.68 -13.82
C LYS A 372 26.06 -52.76 -13.59
N TYR A 373 25.87 -52.28 -12.36
CA TYR A 373 24.86 -51.28 -11.99
C TYR A 373 25.26 -50.61 -10.68
N PHE A 374 24.70 -49.43 -10.41
CA PHE A 374 24.81 -48.72 -9.14
C PHE A 374 23.54 -48.90 -8.31
N GLU A 375 23.69 -48.98 -7.00
CA GLU A 375 22.63 -48.74 -6.02
C GLU A 375 22.85 -47.35 -5.43
N CYS A 376 21.84 -46.49 -5.53
CA CYS A 376 21.90 -45.08 -5.16
C CYS A 376 20.92 -44.76 -4.03
N THR A 377 21.41 -44.04 -3.02
CA THR A 377 20.64 -43.53 -1.89
C THR A 377 20.55 -42.01 -1.99
N PHE A 378 19.34 -41.48 -2.03
CA PHE A 378 19.05 -40.05 -2.18
C PHE A 378 18.29 -39.51 -0.97
N THR A 379 18.86 -38.53 -0.27
CA THR A 379 18.36 -38.09 1.05
C THR A 379 17.51 -36.83 0.94
N ALA A 380 16.21 -36.97 0.66
CA ALA A 380 15.26 -35.86 0.54
C ALA A 380 15.01 -35.16 1.89
N GLY A 381 15.79 -34.11 2.16
CA GLY A 381 15.81 -33.43 3.46
C GLY A 381 14.50 -32.70 3.84
N ARG A 382 13.68 -32.34 2.85
CA ARG A 382 12.34 -31.76 3.04
C ARG A 382 11.29 -32.79 3.43
N THR A 383 11.12 -33.85 2.63
CA THR A 383 10.14 -34.93 2.85
C THR A 383 10.58 -35.99 3.87
N LYS A 384 11.71 -35.74 4.57
CA LYS A 384 12.28 -36.62 5.61
C LYS A 384 12.41 -38.08 5.16
N SER A 385 12.81 -38.25 3.90
CA SER A 385 12.76 -39.52 3.19
C SER A 385 14.10 -39.86 2.56
N GLU A 386 14.53 -41.10 2.73
CA GLU A 386 15.71 -41.71 2.10
C GLU A 386 15.21 -42.61 0.97
N TYR A 387 15.42 -42.19 -0.27
CA TYR A 387 14.96 -42.88 -1.48
C TYR A 387 16.07 -43.75 -2.06
N HIS A 388 15.78 -45.04 -2.27
CA HIS A 388 16.74 -46.00 -2.80
C HIS A 388 16.40 -46.38 -4.25
N ALA A 389 17.38 -46.28 -5.14
CA ALA A 389 17.22 -46.58 -6.56
C ALA A 389 18.30 -47.48 -7.13
N THR A 390 17.94 -48.29 -8.12
CA THR A 390 18.87 -49.05 -8.94
C THR A 390 19.12 -48.31 -10.26
N VAL A 391 20.38 -48.02 -10.57
CA VAL A 391 20.80 -47.31 -11.79
C VAL A 391 21.57 -48.27 -12.69
N ARG A 392 20.96 -48.68 -13.81
CA ARG A 392 21.47 -49.72 -14.73
C ARG A 392 21.94 -49.11 -16.06
N PRO A 393 22.97 -49.66 -16.73
CA PRO A 393 23.36 -49.27 -18.08
C PRO A 393 22.22 -49.39 -19.09
N ALA A 394 22.16 -48.44 -20.03
CA ALA A 394 21.24 -48.41 -21.16
C ALA A 394 21.98 -47.97 -22.42
N THR A 395 21.34 -48.07 -23.59
CA THR A 395 21.91 -47.60 -24.86
C THR A 395 22.23 -46.11 -24.76
N ASN A 396 23.52 -45.76 -24.84
CA ASN A 396 24.04 -44.40 -24.67
C ASN A 396 23.68 -43.74 -23.32
N GLY A 397 23.55 -44.48 -22.21
CA GLY A 397 23.20 -43.88 -20.93
C GLY A 397 22.91 -44.86 -19.80
N VAL A 398 21.99 -44.48 -18.91
CA VAL A 398 21.45 -45.33 -17.83
C VAL A 398 19.94 -45.22 -17.71
N THR A 399 19.31 -46.24 -17.13
CA THR A 399 17.95 -46.23 -16.59
C THR A 399 17.98 -46.22 -15.07
N TRP A 400 17.09 -45.46 -14.42
CA TRP A 400 16.86 -45.54 -12.97
C TRP A 400 15.51 -46.18 -12.65
N GLU A 401 15.45 -46.83 -11.49
CA GLU A 401 14.24 -47.40 -10.88
C GLU A 401 14.33 -47.22 -9.36
N PHE A 402 13.41 -46.47 -8.76
CA PHE A 402 13.31 -46.37 -7.30
C PHE A 402 12.55 -47.57 -6.74
N THR A 403 13.19 -48.32 -5.84
CA THR A 403 12.68 -49.61 -5.34
C THR A 403 12.00 -49.49 -3.98
N HIS A 404 12.46 -48.56 -3.13
CA HIS A 404 11.86 -48.29 -1.83
C HIS A 404 12.19 -46.89 -1.30
N VAL A 405 11.34 -46.39 -0.40
CA VAL A 405 11.57 -45.21 0.42
C VAL A 405 11.64 -45.62 1.87
N ARG A 406 12.49 -44.94 2.65
CA ARG A 406 12.59 -45.10 4.09
C ARG A 406 12.38 -43.76 4.79
N SER A 407 11.48 -43.71 5.76
CA SER A 407 11.29 -42.54 6.61
C SER A 407 12.50 -42.35 7.52
N LEU A 408 13.10 -41.16 7.49
CA LEU A 408 14.21 -40.78 8.37
C LEU A 408 13.75 -40.54 9.82
N GLU A 409 12.46 -40.34 10.05
CA GLU A 409 11.87 -40.07 11.37
C GLU A 409 11.45 -41.36 12.09
N THR A 410 10.82 -42.30 11.36
CA THR A 410 10.33 -43.56 11.94
C THR A 410 11.21 -44.77 11.63
N GLY A 411 12.15 -44.64 10.70
CA GLY A 411 12.97 -45.75 10.18
C GLY A 411 12.21 -46.73 9.29
N ALA A 412 10.88 -46.60 9.14
CA ALA A 412 10.04 -47.50 8.37
C ALA A 412 10.37 -47.45 6.87
N SER A 413 10.42 -48.61 6.23
CA SER A 413 10.69 -48.77 4.79
C SER A 413 9.44 -49.25 4.05
N THR A 414 9.18 -48.68 2.88
CA THR A 414 8.00 -48.94 2.05
C THR A 414 8.44 -49.12 0.58
N PRO A 415 7.99 -50.18 -0.11
CA PRO A 415 8.35 -50.40 -1.52
C PRO A 415 7.74 -49.32 -2.43
N LEU A 416 8.44 -49.02 -3.52
CA LEU A 416 8.03 -48.07 -4.56
C LEU A 416 7.86 -48.77 -5.91
N THR A 417 7.01 -48.20 -6.76
CA THR A 417 6.80 -48.65 -8.15
C THR A 417 6.52 -47.44 -9.05
N GLY A 418 6.74 -47.56 -10.36
CA GLY A 418 6.43 -46.51 -11.36
C GLY A 418 7.35 -45.29 -11.37
N LEU A 419 8.25 -45.14 -10.39
CA LEU A 419 9.30 -44.14 -10.34
C LEU A 419 10.52 -44.61 -11.14
N THR A 420 10.41 -44.56 -12.46
CA THR A 420 11.43 -45.03 -13.41
C THR A 420 11.73 -43.98 -14.47
N GLY A 421 12.92 -44.03 -15.06
CA GLY A 421 13.30 -43.12 -16.13
C GLY A 421 14.67 -43.41 -16.75
N THR A 422 15.10 -42.50 -17.62
CA THR A 422 16.30 -42.61 -18.45
C THR A 422 17.16 -41.36 -18.37
N LEU A 423 18.47 -41.54 -18.29
CA LEU A 423 19.48 -40.50 -18.45
C LEU A 423 20.38 -40.89 -19.63
N THR A 424 20.11 -40.29 -20.78
CA THR A 424 20.86 -40.54 -22.02
C THR A 424 21.93 -39.48 -22.24
N ARG A 425 23.02 -39.81 -22.92
CA ARG A 425 24.12 -38.90 -23.29
C ARG A 425 24.33 -38.94 -24.80
N ASP A 426 24.24 -37.80 -25.45
CA ASP A 426 24.44 -37.70 -26.90
C ASP A 426 25.94 -37.61 -27.29
N ALA A 427 26.20 -37.63 -28.60
CA ALA A 427 27.56 -37.55 -29.15
C ALA A 427 28.26 -36.19 -28.90
N SER A 428 27.52 -35.13 -28.57
CA SER A 428 28.08 -33.84 -28.14
C SER A 428 28.41 -33.80 -26.64
N GLY A 429 28.05 -34.85 -25.89
CA GLY A 429 28.25 -34.96 -24.46
C GLY A 429 27.16 -34.33 -23.59
N ARG A 430 26.04 -33.91 -24.21
CA ARG A 430 24.85 -33.45 -23.50
C ARG A 430 24.08 -34.64 -22.93
N TYR A 431 23.72 -34.53 -21.66
CA TYR A 431 22.81 -35.43 -20.98
C TYR A 431 21.36 -35.00 -21.18
N THR A 432 20.43 -35.95 -21.25
CA THR A 432 18.98 -35.72 -21.21
C THR A 432 18.32 -36.73 -20.28
N ALA A 433 17.69 -36.21 -19.23
CA ALA A 433 16.96 -36.95 -18.21
C ALA A 433 15.45 -36.90 -18.52
N SER A 434 14.81 -38.07 -18.61
CA SER A 434 13.37 -38.20 -18.87
C SER A 434 12.75 -39.34 -18.08
N GLY A 435 11.66 -39.06 -17.34
CA GLY A 435 10.89 -40.05 -16.58
C GLY A 435 10.43 -39.58 -15.21
N ASN A 436 9.93 -40.50 -14.39
CA ASN A 436 9.45 -40.22 -13.04
C ASN A 436 10.58 -40.28 -12.02
N PHE A 437 10.73 -39.22 -11.23
CA PHE A 437 11.65 -39.08 -10.12
C PHE A 437 10.89 -38.96 -8.79
N TYR A 438 11.59 -38.99 -7.65
CA TYR A 438 10.95 -38.94 -6.33
C TYR A 438 10.21 -37.60 -6.07
N PRO A 439 9.22 -37.57 -5.16
CA PRO A 439 8.51 -36.36 -4.74
C PRO A 439 9.38 -35.15 -4.38
N MET A 440 9.27 -34.08 -5.16
CA MET A 440 9.92 -32.79 -4.87
C MET A 440 9.23 -31.97 -3.76
N THR A 441 7.92 -32.18 -3.59
CA THR A 441 7.05 -31.53 -2.61
C THR A 441 6.41 -32.59 -1.72
N GLY A 442 6.04 -32.22 -0.49
CA GLY A 442 5.34 -33.12 0.44
C GLY A 442 3.99 -33.65 -0.08
N ASP A 443 3.39 -32.93 -1.02
CA ASP A 443 2.06 -33.21 -1.58
C ASP A 443 2.11 -34.00 -2.90
N SER A 444 3.32 -34.18 -3.46
CA SER A 444 3.51 -34.89 -4.73
C SER A 444 3.66 -36.40 -4.53
N ALA A 445 3.06 -37.17 -5.43
CA ALA A 445 3.26 -38.62 -5.51
C ALA A 445 4.51 -38.97 -6.36
N ARG A 446 4.90 -38.09 -7.28
CA ARG A 446 6.09 -38.20 -8.13
C ARG A 446 6.49 -36.86 -8.74
N THR A 447 7.69 -36.80 -9.31
CA THR A 447 8.13 -35.67 -10.13
C THR A 447 8.31 -36.14 -11.57
N GLU A 448 7.60 -35.55 -12.54
CA GLU A 448 7.90 -35.77 -13.96
C GLU A 448 9.11 -34.91 -14.36
N THR A 449 10.18 -35.57 -14.79
CA THR A 449 11.45 -34.93 -15.19
C THR A 449 11.58 -34.93 -16.71
N SER A 450 11.91 -33.78 -17.28
CA SER A 450 12.28 -33.62 -18.70
C SER A 450 13.36 -32.55 -18.81
N LEU A 451 14.60 -32.89 -18.49
CA LEU A 451 15.75 -31.97 -18.42
C LEU A 451 16.82 -32.36 -19.42
N SER A 452 17.52 -31.36 -19.98
CA SER A 452 18.65 -31.55 -20.88
C SER A 452 19.78 -30.59 -20.53
N PHE A 453 20.97 -31.12 -20.25
CA PHE A 453 22.09 -30.37 -19.69
C PHE A 453 23.46 -30.85 -20.21
N THR A 454 24.41 -29.93 -20.30
CA THR A 454 25.82 -30.18 -20.60
C THR A 454 26.66 -29.92 -19.35
N TYR A 455 27.64 -30.79 -19.12
CA TYR A 455 28.60 -30.72 -18.02
C TYR A 455 29.99 -30.97 -18.62
N ASP A 456 30.96 -30.11 -18.30
CA ASP A 456 32.28 -30.11 -18.96
C ASP A 456 33.20 -31.30 -18.61
N GLY A 457 32.87 -32.06 -17.55
CA GLY A 457 33.66 -33.20 -17.10
C GLY A 457 34.82 -32.85 -16.16
N SER A 458 35.01 -31.58 -15.81
CA SER A 458 36.07 -31.12 -14.92
C SER A 458 35.90 -31.69 -13.51
N GLN A 459 36.98 -32.20 -12.91
CA GLN A 459 36.96 -32.67 -11.52
C GLN A 459 37.37 -31.57 -10.52
N ASP A 460 37.92 -30.46 -11.03
CA ASP A 460 38.41 -29.33 -10.25
C ASP A 460 37.40 -28.17 -10.20
N ALA A 461 37.73 -27.16 -9.39
CA ALA A 461 36.89 -25.99 -9.13
C ALA A 461 36.43 -25.19 -10.36
N ALA A 462 36.93 -25.46 -11.57
CA ALA A 462 36.58 -24.74 -12.80
C ALA A 462 35.25 -25.18 -13.47
N GLN A 463 34.58 -26.23 -12.99
CA GLN A 463 33.38 -26.84 -13.60
C GLN A 463 32.36 -25.84 -14.16
N VAL A 464 32.05 -25.99 -15.45
CA VAL A 464 30.96 -25.30 -16.15
C VAL A 464 29.84 -26.28 -16.49
N TRP A 465 28.60 -25.87 -16.21
CA TRP A 465 27.39 -26.55 -16.64
C TRP A 465 26.40 -25.59 -17.28
N ALA A 466 25.55 -26.11 -18.16
CA ALA A 466 24.42 -25.38 -18.74
C ALA A 466 23.25 -26.33 -19.04
N GLY A 467 22.00 -25.88 -18.98
CA GLY A 467 20.85 -26.75 -19.21
C GLY A 467 19.50 -26.05 -19.29
N ARG A 468 18.47 -26.82 -19.65
CA ARG A 468 17.07 -26.38 -19.83
C ARG A 468 16.10 -27.57 -19.72
N GLY A 469 14.81 -27.29 -19.55
CA GLY A 469 13.75 -28.31 -19.53
C GLY A 469 12.70 -28.02 -18.45
N SER A 470 12.08 -29.05 -17.91
CA SER A 470 11.09 -28.92 -16.82
C SER A 470 11.16 -30.03 -15.78
N LEU A 471 10.65 -29.70 -14.59
CA LEU A 471 10.35 -30.59 -13.48
C LEU A 471 8.91 -30.30 -13.05
N ASP A 472 8.03 -31.30 -13.01
CA ASP A 472 6.62 -31.13 -12.65
C ASP A 472 6.27 -32.04 -11.47
N ALA A 473 6.03 -31.45 -10.29
CA ALA A 473 5.72 -32.21 -9.08
C ALA A 473 4.23 -32.59 -9.08
N LEU A 474 3.91 -33.83 -9.47
CA LEU A 474 2.55 -34.30 -9.70
C LEU A 474 1.94 -34.95 -8.44
N LYS A 475 0.71 -34.60 -8.11
CA LYS A 475 -0.12 -35.26 -7.09
C LYS A 475 -0.59 -36.64 -7.56
N SER A 476 -1.22 -37.41 -6.67
CA SER A 476 -1.74 -38.75 -6.96
C SER A 476 -2.85 -38.77 -8.02
N ASP A 477 -3.59 -37.67 -8.18
CA ASP A 477 -4.60 -37.47 -9.24
C ASP A 477 -4.01 -37.03 -10.60
N GLY A 478 -2.70 -36.79 -10.66
CA GLY A 478 -2.00 -36.29 -11.85
C GLY A 478 -2.00 -34.77 -12.03
N SER A 479 -2.55 -34.00 -11.08
CA SER A 479 -2.46 -32.53 -11.10
C SER A 479 -1.07 -32.02 -10.67
N SER A 480 -0.62 -30.92 -11.28
CA SER A 480 0.60 -30.21 -10.87
C SER A 480 0.42 -29.59 -9.48
N ALA A 481 1.24 -30.01 -8.52
CA ALA A 481 1.41 -29.30 -7.25
C ALA A 481 2.31 -28.07 -7.42
N LEU A 482 3.45 -28.21 -8.13
CA LEU A 482 4.34 -27.10 -8.47
C LEU A 482 5.25 -27.51 -9.64
N ARG A 483 5.20 -26.73 -10.73
CA ARG A 483 5.98 -26.97 -11.96
C ARG A 483 7.07 -25.92 -12.13
N VAL A 484 8.27 -26.38 -12.49
CA VAL A 484 9.44 -25.56 -12.83
C VAL A 484 9.74 -25.73 -14.31
N ILE A 485 9.92 -24.62 -15.03
CA ILE A 485 10.35 -24.63 -16.44
C ILE A 485 11.62 -23.77 -16.54
N VAL A 486 12.76 -24.40 -16.82
CA VAL A 486 14.05 -23.73 -17.02
C VAL A 486 14.23 -23.54 -18.53
N SER A 487 14.21 -22.29 -19.01
CA SER A 487 14.43 -21.99 -20.43
C SER A 487 15.93 -21.92 -20.77
N ASP A 488 16.72 -21.40 -19.84
CA ASP A 488 18.19 -21.32 -19.86
C ASP A 488 18.69 -21.36 -18.41
N ALA A 489 19.74 -22.12 -18.14
CA ALA A 489 20.47 -22.05 -16.89
C ALA A 489 21.94 -22.38 -17.14
N ALA A 490 22.83 -21.69 -16.45
CA ALA A 490 24.27 -21.90 -16.53
C ALA A 490 24.94 -21.64 -15.18
N GLY A 491 25.99 -22.39 -14.87
CA GLY A 491 26.80 -22.18 -13.67
C GLY A 491 28.28 -22.44 -13.94
N ASN A 492 29.12 -21.69 -13.24
CA ASN A 492 30.57 -21.83 -13.28
C ASN A 492 31.09 -21.86 -11.83
N GLN A 493 31.67 -22.99 -11.41
CA GLN A 493 32.18 -23.18 -10.05
C GLN A 493 33.47 -22.39 -9.76
N GLY A 494 34.19 -21.94 -10.79
CA GLY A 494 35.46 -21.21 -10.64
C GLY A 494 35.21 -19.76 -10.24
N THR A 495 34.26 -19.12 -10.91
CA THR A 495 33.71 -17.80 -10.53
C THR A 495 32.65 -17.90 -9.43
N LYS A 496 32.15 -19.11 -9.13
CA LYS A 496 31.00 -19.42 -8.25
C LYS A 496 29.74 -18.64 -8.61
N SER A 497 29.55 -18.37 -9.90
CA SER A 497 28.43 -17.60 -10.45
C SER A 497 27.42 -18.51 -11.15
N THR A 498 26.14 -18.23 -10.97
CA THR A 498 25.03 -19.00 -11.54
C THR A 498 23.99 -18.07 -12.16
N ARG A 499 23.37 -18.49 -13.26
CA ARG A 499 22.20 -17.85 -13.88
C ARG A 499 21.11 -18.89 -14.13
N VAL A 500 19.86 -18.54 -13.88
CA VAL A 500 18.67 -19.36 -14.19
C VAL A 500 17.57 -18.45 -14.73
N VAL A 501 17.11 -18.70 -15.96
CA VAL A 501 15.95 -18.07 -16.60
C VAL A 501 14.84 -19.11 -16.69
N GLY A 502 13.63 -18.76 -16.24
CA GLY A 502 12.53 -19.72 -16.24
C GLY A 502 11.22 -19.24 -15.63
N SER A 503 10.29 -20.17 -15.57
CA SER A 503 8.96 -20.03 -14.99
C SER A 503 8.78 -20.98 -13.80
N LEU A 504 8.06 -20.53 -12.78
CA LEU A 504 7.68 -21.32 -11.61
C LEU A 504 6.16 -21.19 -11.44
N ILE A 505 5.42 -22.30 -11.53
CA ILE A 505 3.97 -22.33 -11.70
C ILE A 505 3.36 -23.20 -10.60
N GLY A 506 2.78 -22.57 -9.59
CA GLY A 506 2.05 -23.21 -8.51
C GLY A 506 0.53 -23.29 -8.77
N PRO A 507 -0.26 -23.67 -7.76
CA PRO A 507 -1.72 -23.75 -7.87
C PRO A 507 -2.39 -22.38 -8.03
N HIS A 508 -1.84 -21.33 -7.40
CA HIS A 508 -2.43 -19.99 -7.41
C HIS A 508 -1.58 -18.96 -8.17
N HIS A 509 -0.25 -19.11 -8.19
CA HIS A 509 0.64 -18.10 -8.77
C HIS A 509 1.60 -18.66 -9.83
N ARG A 510 1.96 -17.77 -10.76
CA ARG A 510 3.06 -17.95 -11.71
C ARG A 510 4.09 -16.85 -11.54
N PHE A 511 5.35 -17.25 -11.38
CA PHE A 511 6.51 -16.38 -11.54
C PHE A 511 7.18 -16.65 -12.89
N ASP A 512 7.60 -15.60 -13.59
CA ASP A 512 8.50 -15.65 -14.75
C ASP A 512 9.68 -14.73 -14.52
N GLY A 513 10.92 -15.19 -14.72
CA GLY A 513 12.07 -14.33 -14.48
C GLY A 513 13.45 -14.95 -14.72
N ASN A 514 14.46 -14.25 -14.19
CA ASN A 514 15.88 -14.50 -14.30
C ASN A 514 16.55 -14.23 -12.95
N LEU A 515 17.16 -15.26 -12.36
CA LEU A 515 18.00 -15.19 -11.18
C LEU A 515 19.47 -15.26 -11.59
N GLU A 516 20.26 -14.26 -11.18
CA GLU A 516 21.71 -14.20 -11.34
C GLU A 516 22.37 -14.15 -9.96
N ILE A 517 23.45 -14.91 -9.79
CA ILE A 517 24.26 -14.96 -8.57
C ILE A 517 25.70 -14.66 -8.97
N GLY A 518 26.27 -13.62 -8.36
CA GLY A 518 27.60 -13.12 -8.65
C GLY A 518 28.72 -13.89 -7.95
N THR A 519 29.95 -13.39 -8.12
CA THR A 519 31.15 -13.88 -7.44
C THR A 519 31.00 -13.90 -5.91
N PRO A 520 31.79 -14.70 -5.18
CA PRO A 520 31.66 -14.84 -3.74
C PRO A 520 32.30 -13.68 -2.96
N THR A 521 31.87 -13.51 -1.71
CA THR A 521 32.62 -12.83 -0.65
C THR A 521 33.08 -13.86 0.39
N VAL A 522 34.15 -13.54 1.13
CA VAL A 522 34.85 -14.46 2.04
C VAL A 522 35.02 -13.79 3.40
N ALA A 523 34.60 -14.48 4.45
CA ALA A 523 34.76 -14.10 5.84
C ALA A 523 36.18 -14.39 6.35
N LEU A 524 36.58 -13.73 7.45
CA LEU A 524 37.89 -13.87 8.08
C LEU A 524 38.24 -15.29 8.55
N ASP A 525 37.24 -16.18 8.68
CA ASP A 525 37.44 -17.60 9.05
C ASP A 525 37.44 -18.57 7.85
N GLY A 526 37.32 -18.04 6.62
CA GLY A 526 37.22 -18.82 5.38
C GLY A 526 35.80 -19.17 4.95
N THR A 527 34.77 -18.90 5.76
CA THR A 527 33.36 -19.03 5.34
C THR A 527 33.11 -18.19 4.10
N THR A 528 32.42 -18.75 3.11
CA THR A 528 32.26 -18.15 1.77
C THR A 528 30.81 -18.21 1.33
N GLU A 529 30.27 -17.07 0.89
CA GLU A 529 28.89 -16.91 0.43
C GLU A 529 28.83 -16.02 -0.83
N PRO A 530 27.72 -15.96 -1.58
CA PRO A 530 27.59 -15.03 -2.71
C PRO A 530 27.81 -13.57 -2.29
N LYS A 531 28.56 -12.79 -3.07
CA LYS A 531 28.69 -11.33 -2.84
C LYS A 531 27.46 -10.59 -3.31
N ASN A 532 26.92 -10.95 -4.49
CA ASN A 532 25.79 -10.27 -5.12
C ASN A 532 24.75 -11.26 -5.63
N GLY A 533 23.49 -10.84 -5.70
CA GLY A 533 22.42 -11.54 -6.41
C GLY A 533 21.47 -10.55 -7.08
N ARG A 534 20.88 -10.93 -8.21
CA ARG A 534 19.87 -10.15 -8.93
C ARG A 534 18.72 -11.07 -9.36
N LEU A 535 17.51 -10.74 -8.94
CA LEU A 535 16.28 -11.41 -9.38
C LEU A 535 15.47 -10.41 -10.20
N VAL A 536 15.33 -10.65 -11.49
CA VAL A 536 14.43 -9.89 -12.38
C VAL A 536 13.22 -10.76 -12.69
N GLY A 537 12.00 -10.24 -12.58
CA GLY A 537 10.83 -11.01 -13.00
C GLY A 537 9.48 -10.41 -12.65
N THR A 538 8.47 -11.24 -12.86
CA THR A 538 7.05 -10.90 -12.79
C THR A 538 6.29 -11.99 -12.05
N PHE A 539 5.48 -11.62 -11.08
CA PHE A 539 4.55 -12.49 -10.36
C PHE A 539 3.10 -12.20 -10.80
N THR A 540 2.38 -13.27 -11.12
CA THR A 540 1.02 -13.25 -11.67
C THR A 540 0.12 -14.20 -10.88
N ASP A 541 -1.04 -13.71 -10.45
CA ASP A 541 -2.13 -14.54 -9.96
C ASP A 541 -2.77 -15.26 -11.16
N ILE A 542 -2.83 -16.59 -11.09
CA ILE A 542 -3.41 -17.48 -12.11
C ILE A 542 -4.60 -18.30 -11.57
N SER A 543 -5.05 -18.02 -10.34
CA SER A 543 -6.19 -18.70 -9.70
C SER A 543 -7.51 -18.52 -10.48
N SER A 544 -7.61 -17.44 -11.26
CA SER A 544 -8.65 -17.23 -12.27
C SER A 544 -8.05 -17.24 -13.69
N PRO A 545 -8.03 -18.37 -14.40
CA PRO A 545 -7.44 -18.48 -15.74
C PRO A 545 -8.08 -17.57 -16.80
N ALA A 546 -9.30 -17.08 -16.56
CA ALA A 546 -10.00 -16.14 -17.44
C ALA A 546 -9.61 -14.67 -17.21
N ALA A 547 -9.01 -14.35 -16.06
CA ALA A 547 -8.58 -12.99 -15.69
C ALA A 547 -7.30 -13.00 -14.82
N PRO A 548 -6.19 -13.64 -15.28
CA PRO A 548 -4.94 -13.63 -14.54
C PRO A 548 -4.41 -12.19 -14.44
N PHE A 549 -3.85 -11.81 -13.29
CA PHE A 549 -3.32 -10.46 -13.11
C PHE A 549 -1.94 -10.44 -12.47
N LYS A 550 -1.10 -9.57 -13.00
CA LYS A 550 0.23 -9.28 -12.47
C LYS A 550 0.09 -8.51 -11.16
N PHE A 551 0.60 -9.03 -10.04
CA PHE A 551 0.53 -8.35 -8.74
C PHE A 551 1.83 -7.62 -8.37
N LEU A 552 2.99 -8.14 -8.82
CA LEU A 552 4.31 -7.56 -8.58
C LEU A 552 5.22 -7.83 -9.79
N GLU A 553 5.98 -6.84 -10.23
CA GLU A 553 7.11 -7.03 -11.15
C GLU A 553 8.29 -6.14 -10.76
N GLY A 554 9.50 -6.53 -11.16
CA GLY A 554 10.67 -5.65 -11.04
C GLY A 554 12.00 -6.38 -11.02
N THR A 555 12.99 -5.69 -10.46
CA THR A 555 14.31 -6.21 -10.14
C THR A 555 14.58 -6.06 -8.65
N VAL A 556 14.84 -7.17 -7.97
CA VAL A 556 15.52 -7.19 -6.66
C VAL A 556 17.02 -7.30 -6.92
N ASN A 557 17.81 -6.42 -6.30
CA ASN A 557 19.27 -6.51 -6.22
C ASN A 557 19.67 -6.71 -4.76
N TYR A 558 20.57 -7.65 -4.51
CA TYR A 558 21.18 -7.90 -3.21
C TYR A 558 22.70 -7.83 -3.33
N SER A 559 23.36 -7.20 -2.36
CA SER A 559 24.80 -7.30 -2.18
C SER A 559 25.18 -7.40 -0.71
N GLN A 560 26.25 -8.14 -0.42
CA GLN A 560 26.83 -8.27 0.91
C GLN A 560 28.36 -8.27 0.86
N ASP A 561 28.98 -7.77 1.92
CA ASP A 561 30.41 -7.88 2.15
C ASP A 561 30.70 -8.49 3.52
N MET A 562 31.46 -9.59 3.51
CA MET A 562 31.89 -10.34 4.70
C MET A 562 33.40 -10.18 4.97
N SER A 563 34.13 -9.39 4.18
CA SER A 563 35.61 -9.30 4.26
C SER A 563 36.17 -8.86 5.62
N ALA A 564 35.38 -8.15 6.43
CA ALA A 564 35.70 -7.77 7.81
C ALA A 564 34.99 -8.63 8.88
N PHE A 565 34.15 -9.58 8.47
CA PHE A 565 33.30 -10.38 9.36
C PHE A 565 33.95 -11.72 9.74
N ASN A 566 33.79 -12.11 11.01
CA ASN A 566 34.17 -13.40 11.56
C ASN A 566 32.94 -14.06 12.23
N PRO A 567 32.40 -15.16 11.66
CA PRO A 567 31.21 -15.84 12.20
C PRO A 567 31.45 -16.57 13.53
N ARG A 568 32.67 -16.56 14.07
CA ARG A 568 33.03 -17.12 15.38
C ARG A 568 33.02 -16.10 16.51
N LEU A 569 32.80 -14.82 16.18
CA LEU A 569 32.66 -13.71 17.13
C LEU A 569 31.22 -13.22 17.16
N ALA A 570 30.82 -12.54 18.24
CA ALA A 570 29.51 -11.91 18.33
C ALA A 570 29.35 -10.80 17.27
N VAL A 571 28.12 -10.51 16.85
CA VAL A 571 27.85 -9.41 15.92
C VAL A 571 27.87 -8.09 16.69
N ASP A 572 28.71 -7.14 16.26
CA ASP A 572 28.85 -5.82 16.90
C ASP A 572 29.16 -4.72 15.86
N THR A 573 29.52 -3.51 16.33
CA THR A 573 29.83 -2.35 15.47
C THR A 573 31.14 -2.47 14.67
N THR A 574 31.94 -3.51 14.92
CA THR A 574 33.20 -3.82 14.22
C THR A 574 33.12 -5.15 13.47
N ASN A 575 32.41 -6.14 14.02
CA ASN A 575 32.21 -7.46 13.43
C ASN A 575 30.78 -7.63 12.92
N PHE A 576 30.51 -7.23 11.68
CA PHE A 576 29.20 -7.39 11.03
C PHE A 576 29.31 -7.57 9.52
N ILE A 577 28.27 -8.16 8.92
CA ILE A 577 28.12 -8.24 7.46
C ILE A 577 27.50 -6.92 6.98
N ARG A 578 28.18 -6.23 6.05
CA ARG A 578 27.60 -5.06 5.36
C ARG A 578 26.66 -5.57 4.29
N GLN A 579 25.40 -5.18 4.32
CA GLN A 579 24.37 -5.64 3.36
C GLN A 579 23.68 -4.45 2.70
N THR A 580 23.28 -4.61 1.45
CA THR A 580 22.39 -3.70 0.74
C THR A 580 21.37 -4.51 -0.05
N LEU A 581 20.10 -4.16 0.13
CA LEU A 581 18.96 -4.66 -0.63
C LEU A 581 18.38 -3.48 -1.43
N GLY A 582 18.03 -3.73 -2.68
CA GLY A 582 17.34 -2.76 -3.54
C GLY A 582 16.22 -3.43 -4.32
N PHE A 583 15.11 -2.72 -4.51
CA PHE A 583 14.03 -3.10 -5.40
C PHE A 583 13.72 -1.96 -6.38
N THR A 584 13.40 -2.29 -7.62
CA THR A 584 12.93 -1.33 -8.63
C THR A 584 11.92 -2.02 -9.51
N GLY A 585 10.68 -1.53 -9.53
CA GLY A 585 9.58 -2.24 -10.18
C GLY A 585 8.22 -1.58 -9.96
N ALA A 586 7.16 -2.38 -10.05
CA ALA A 586 5.80 -1.94 -9.79
C ALA A 586 4.95 -3.04 -9.15
N ALA A 587 4.05 -2.65 -8.25
CA ALA A 587 2.99 -3.52 -7.76
C ALA A 587 1.59 -2.99 -8.10
N TYR A 588 0.61 -3.88 -8.00
CA TYR A 588 -0.72 -3.74 -8.60
C TYR A 588 -1.80 -4.22 -7.63
N LYS A 589 -2.96 -3.55 -7.65
CA LYS A 589 -4.09 -3.89 -6.78
C LYS A 589 -4.91 -5.07 -7.29
N SER A 590 -5.19 -5.09 -8.60
CA SER A 590 -6.04 -6.07 -9.28
C SER A 590 -5.87 -5.96 -10.80
N ALA A 591 -6.52 -6.85 -11.55
CA ALA A 591 -6.64 -6.73 -13.01
C ALA A 591 -7.12 -5.34 -13.46
N GLY A 592 -6.62 -4.87 -14.61
CA GLY A 592 -7.04 -3.62 -15.26
C GLY A 592 -6.53 -2.32 -14.62
N VAL A 593 -6.03 -2.34 -13.39
CA VAL A 593 -5.43 -1.17 -12.73
C VAL A 593 -3.94 -1.07 -13.10
N THR A 594 -3.42 0.15 -13.19
CA THR A 594 -1.99 0.40 -13.49
C THR A 594 -1.11 0.13 -12.26
N GLY A 595 0.22 0.12 -12.42
CA GLY A 595 1.17 -0.12 -11.31
C GLY A 595 1.60 1.16 -10.61
N ILE A 596 2.01 1.09 -9.33
CA ILE A 596 2.73 2.21 -8.68
C ILE A 596 4.20 1.98 -8.95
N GLY A 597 4.92 3.05 -9.32
CA GLY A 597 6.37 2.99 -9.41
C GLY A 597 6.96 2.81 -8.01
N LEU A 598 7.71 1.73 -7.80
CA LEU A 598 8.42 1.43 -6.56
C LEU A 598 9.93 1.45 -6.82
N ILE A 599 10.64 2.31 -6.09
CA ILE A 599 12.09 2.19 -5.91
C ILE A 599 12.31 2.11 -4.42
N LEU A 600 12.87 1.01 -3.93
CA LEU A 600 13.17 0.81 -2.52
C LEU A 600 14.67 0.47 -2.40
N SER A 601 15.31 0.96 -1.34
CA SER A 601 16.64 0.50 -0.94
C SER A 601 16.74 0.44 0.57
N ALA A 602 17.55 -0.49 1.08
CA ALA A 602 17.88 -0.65 2.48
C ALA A 602 19.34 -1.07 2.60
N THR A 603 20.08 -0.52 3.57
CA THR A 603 21.49 -0.86 3.80
C THR A 603 21.88 -0.85 5.26
N SER A 604 22.79 -1.76 5.63
CA SER A 604 23.47 -1.83 6.93
C SER A 604 24.96 -1.44 6.83
N ALA A 605 25.38 -0.81 5.72
CA ALA A 605 26.79 -0.60 5.40
C ALA A 605 27.62 0.15 6.47
N ASP A 606 26.99 0.96 7.32
CA ASP A 606 27.62 1.74 8.39
C ASP A 606 27.63 1.03 9.76
N GLY A 607 26.87 -0.07 9.93
CA GLY A 607 26.76 -0.78 11.20
C GLY A 607 25.41 -1.49 11.39
N PRO A 608 25.32 -2.52 12.26
CA PRO A 608 24.09 -3.29 12.47
C PRO A 608 22.96 -2.48 13.12
N ALA A 609 23.30 -1.39 13.83
CA ALA A 609 22.38 -0.44 14.44
C ALA A 609 22.32 0.92 13.70
N SER A 610 22.87 0.98 12.48
CA SER A 610 22.93 2.17 11.62
C SER A 610 22.21 1.92 10.30
N GLN A 611 21.12 1.14 10.36
CA GLN A 611 20.35 0.78 9.16
C GLN A 611 19.67 2.01 8.56
N ARG A 612 19.73 2.11 7.24
CA ARG A 612 19.08 3.18 6.47
C ARG A 612 18.25 2.58 5.36
N GLY A 613 17.06 3.11 5.14
CA GLY A 613 16.26 2.85 3.94
C GLY A 613 16.00 4.15 3.18
N GLU A 614 15.94 4.07 1.85
CA GLU A 614 15.47 5.16 0.99
C GLU A 614 14.44 4.63 0.00
N PHE A 615 13.40 5.42 -0.29
CA PHE A 615 12.35 5.04 -1.22
C PHE A 615 11.97 6.16 -2.19
N SER A 616 11.42 5.77 -3.34
CA SER A 616 10.60 6.59 -4.22
C SER A 616 9.33 5.81 -4.57
N LEU A 617 8.19 6.50 -4.54
CA LEU A 617 6.85 5.99 -4.80
C LEU A 617 6.16 6.92 -5.81
N THR A 618 5.58 6.36 -6.88
CA THR A 618 4.73 7.12 -7.82
C THR A 618 3.29 6.65 -7.69
N GLY A 619 2.47 7.37 -6.91
CA GLY A 619 1.11 7.02 -6.48
C GLY A 619 0.06 6.84 -7.60
N LEU A 620 -1.13 6.32 -7.26
CA LEU A 620 -2.29 6.25 -8.16
C LEU A 620 -2.57 7.60 -8.83
N ASN A 621 -2.50 8.66 -8.02
CA ASN A 621 -2.81 10.05 -8.37
C ASN A 621 -1.63 10.82 -8.99
N GLY A 622 -0.57 10.12 -9.41
CA GLY A 622 0.61 10.72 -10.06
C GLY A 622 1.58 11.46 -9.13
N LEU A 623 1.25 11.62 -7.84
CA LEU A 623 2.17 12.22 -6.86
C LEU A 623 3.42 11.33 -6.71
N THR A 624 4.58 11.94 -6.92
CA THR A 624 5.87 11.30 -6.59
C THR A 624 6.26 11.69 -5.17
N LEU A 625 6.40 10.68 -4.31
CA LEU A 625 6.94 10.79 -2.96
C LEU A 625 8.33 10.16 -2.93
N THR A 626 9.29 10.85 -2.34
CA THR A 626 10.60 10.29 -1.97
C THR A 626 10.71 10.27 -0.46
N GLY A 627 11.48 9.35 0.11
CA GLY A 627 11.63 9.30 1.56
C GLY A 627 12.82 8.51 2.04
N LYS A 628 13.14 8.70 3.31
CA LYS A 628 14.28 8.08 4.01
C LYS A 628 13.86 7.62 5.39
N ALA A 629 14.31 6.43 5.78
CA ALA A 629 14.17 5.87 7.11
C ALA A 629 15.57 5.70 7.70
N THR A 630 15.85 6.28 8.85
CA THR A 630 17.13 6.12 9.55
C THR A 630 16.89 5.52 10.93
N GLN A 631 17.55 4.41 11.22
CA GLN A 631 17.49 3.76 12.52
C GLN A 631 18.15 4.64 13.59
N THR A 632 17.56 4.66 14.78
CA THR A 632 18.12 5.29 15.98
C THR A 632 18.20 4.26 17.11
N THR A 633 18.86 4.61 18.22
CA THR A 633 18.95 3.75 19.42
C THR A 633 17.60 3.44 20.07
N SER A 634 16.53 4.14 19.70
CA SER A 634 15.19 4.04 20.29
C SER A 634 14.07 3.81 19.26
N GLY A 635 14.39 3.62 17.98
CA GLY A 635 13.40 3.39 16.93
C GLY A 635 13.87 3.82 15.54
N TRP A 636 13.01 4.51 14.81
CA TRP A 636 13.26 5.03 13.46
C TRP A 636 12.86 6.50 13.36
N THR A 637 13.64 7.26 12.60
CA THR A 637 13.27 8.59 12.10
C THR A 637 12.99 8.48 10.61
N TRP A 638 11.79 8.93 10.22
CA TRP A 638 11.30 8.96 8.85
C TRP A 638 11.28 10.39 8.34
N GLU A 639 11.65 10.58 7.08
CA GLU A 639 11.45 11.79 6.30
C GLU A 639 10.81 11.42 4.97
N ILE A 640 9.74 12.11 4.57
CA ILE A 640 9.00 11.88 3.32
C ILE A 640 8.79 13.24 2.66
N LYS A 641 9.02 13.34 1.34
CA LYS A 641 9.04 14.59 0.60
C LYS A 641 8.36 14.45 -0.76
N ASN A 642 7.48 15.38 -1.10
CA ASN A 642 6.85 15.44 -2.43
C ASN A 642 7.71 16.24 -3.44
N SER A 643 7.33 16.19 -4.72
CA SER A 643 7.97 16.93 -5.82
C SER A 643 8.12 18.44 -5.57
N ASN A 644 7.24 19.03 -4.76
CA ASN A 644 7.11 20.47 -4.56
C ASN A 644 7.84 20.94 -3.30
N GLY A 645 8.54 20.05 -2.60
CA GLY A 645 9.37 20.36 -1.44
C GLY A 645 8.69 20.20 -0.08
N ILE A 646 7.38 19.92 -0.04
CA ILE A 646 6.65 19.66 1.21
C ILE A 646 7.25 18.42 1.88
N THR A 647 7.64 18.56 3.15
CA THR A 647 8.41 17.55 3.88
C THR A 647 7.67 17.13 5.16
N VAL A 648 7.54 15.83 5.36
CA VAL A 648 6.88 15.14 6.47
C VAL A 648 7.96 14.39 7.24
N SER A 649 8.21 14.78 8.50
CA SER A 649 9.23 14.14 9.35
C SER A 649 8.57 13.53 10.59
N TYR A 650 8.86 12.27 10.91
CA TYR A 650 8.25 11.55 12.05
C TYR A 650 9.27 10.66 12.78
N SER A 651 9.26 10.66 14.11
CA SER A 651 10.09 9.78 14.93
C SER A 651 9.22 8.78 15.69
N THR A 652 9.43 7.48 15.46
CA THR A 652 8.69 6.42 16.16
C THR A 652 8.98 6.41 17.65
N ALA A 653 10.20 6.81 18.04
CA ALA A 653 10.66 6.91 19.43
C ALA A 653 9.93 8.02 20.20
N ALA A 654 9.74 9.19 19.57
CA ALA A 654 8.95 10.27 20.14
C ALA A 654 7.43 10.03 20.01
N GLY A 655 7.01 9.21 19.05
CA GLY A 655 5.60 9.10 18.64
C GLY A 655 5.05 10.39 18.04
N ALA A 656 5.93 11.21 17.46
CA ALA A 656 5.63 12.59 17.07
C ALA A 656 6.44 13.05 15.85
N GLY A 657 5.96 14.10 15.17
CA GLY A 657 6.57 14.63 13.95
C GLY A 657 6.09 16.02 13.54
N THR A 658 6.56 16.51 12.39
CA THR A 658 6.16 17.79 11.79
C THR A 658 5.94 17.66 10.29
N VAL A 659 4.97 18.41 9.77
CA VAL A 659 4.80 18.66 8.33
C VAL A 659 5.29 20.09 8.04
N ARG A 660 6.08 20.28 6.99
CA ARG A 660 6.72 21.55 6.65
C ARG A 660 6.63 21.87 5.17
N ASN A 661 6.55 23.16 4.86
CA ASN A 661 6.64 23.70 3.51
C ASN A 661 8.09 23.64 2.99
N ALA A 662 8.29 23.93 1.70
CA ALA A 662 9.61 23.91 1.05
C ALA A 662 10.60 24.96 1.62
N ASP A 663 10.11 26.04 2.21
CA ASP A 663 10.87 27.07 2.93
C ASP A 663 11.19 26.70 4.40
N GLY A 664 10.72 25.54 4.88
CA GLY A 664 10.89 25.07 6.24
C GLY A 664 9.82 25.52 7.25
N THR A 665 8.85 26.37 6.85
CA THR A 665 7.73 26.77 7.71
C THR A 665 6.84 25.57 8.08
N THR A 666 6.35 25.52 9.31
CA THR A 666 5.52 24.42 9.81
C THR A 666 4.10 24.53 9.26
N LEU A 667 3.63 23.48 8.58
CA LEU A 667 2.26 23.31 8.09
C LEU A 667 1.40 22.44 9.03
N GLY A 668 2.04 21.66 9.89
CA GLY A 668 1.35 20.83 10.88
C GLY A 668 2.29 20.04 11.80
N THR A 669 1.71 19.38 12.78
CA THR A 669 2.37 18.42 13.69
C THR A 669 1.76 17.04 13.53
N ILE A 670 2.51 16.02 13.91
CA ILE A 670 2.12 14.61 13.77
C ILE A 670 2.18 13.97 15.15
N SER A 671 1.20 13.14 15.49
CA SER A 671 1.19 12.25 16.66
C SER A 671 1.04 10.79 16.22
N LYS A 672 1.00 9.86 17.17
CA LYS A 672 0.70 8.43 16.90
C LYS A 672 -0.68 8.17 16.27
N GLN A 673 -1.60 9.14 16.29
CA GLN A 673 -3.00 8.95 15.90
C GLN A 673 -3.48 9.93 14.82
N ARG A 674 -2.86 11.10 14.67
CA ARG A 674 -3.30 12.12 13.70
C ARG A 674 -2.19 13.06 13.25
N VAL A 675 -2.43 13.72 12.11
CA VAL A 675 -1.71 14.91 11.65
C VAL A 675 -2.60 16.12 11.90
N SER A 676 -2.16 17.05 12.76
CA SER A 676 -2.88 18.32 13.02
C SER A 676 -2.24 19.45 12.21
N PHE A 677 -3.05 20.24 11.52
CA PHE A 677 -2.61 21.30 10.61
C PHE A 677 -2.75 22.70 11.24
N ILE A 678 -2.04 23.68 10.67
CA ILE A 678 -2.07 25.09 11.12
C ILE A 678 -3.43 25.79 10.99
N ASP A 679 -4.38 25.22 10.25
CA ASP A 679 -5.78 25.67 10.18
C ASP A 679 -6.70 24.99 11.21
N GLY A 680 -6.13 24.31 12.22
CA GLY A 680 -6.85 23.62 13.29
C GLY A 680 -7.46 22.28 12.87
N THR A 681 -7.63 22.00 11.58
CA THR A 681 -8.11 20.70 11.10
C THR A 681 -7.05 19.61 11.25
N TYR A 682 -7.43 18.35 11.08
CA TYR A 682 -6.51 17.20 11.16
C TYR A 682 -6.91 16.08 10.20
N GLU A 683 -5.97 15.19 9.91
CA GLU A 683 -6.18 13.90 9.25
C GLU A 683 -5.89 12.79 10.27
N SER A 684 -6.79 11.81 10.42
CA SER A 684 -6.55 10.64 11.26
C SER A 684 -5.58 9.65 10.59
N LEU A 685 -4.75 8.98 11.39
CA LEU A 685 -3.76 7.98 10.95
C LEU A 685 -4.16 6.55 11.34
N ILE A 686 -5.39 6.37 11.83
CA ILE A 686 -6.02 5.08 12.18
C ILE A 686 -6.95 4.65 11.04
#